data_AF-A0A395IWU1-F1
#
_entry.id   AF-A0A395IWU1-F1
#
_cell.length_a   1.000
_cell.length_b   1.000
_cell.length_c   1.000
_cell.angle_alpha   90.00
_cell.angle_beta   90.00
_cell.angle_gamma   90.00
#
_symmetry.space_group_name_H-M   'P 1'
#
loop_
_entity.id
_entity.type
_entity.pdbx_description
1 polymer ?
#
loop_
_entity_poly.entity_id
_entity_poly.type
_entity_poly.pdbx_seq_one_letter_code
_entity_poly.pdbx_strand_id
1 'polypeptide(L)'
;MAPKFKDGDTVLAFSGKWVSWTHTAVAYTAFLSALIVGVSLHYHKIVQNEYYGYPDEWFPSVSATIGDRYPERSFFMVFIAITSGPRFALVGLCYLAMDFRMSSLSPDNARAVKYRKYLAGSFFGTLVPLVYFFIQHKVHRVAGAYTIYAFFEWALILFDVAFDAVTALDFETFELVVKDVKGQSKGKDKMIVDKVLEKEKEKEVGQLFGQSFSWPEAFDAAADVYNGFIFWSMLTSLGIVVWSTWYASAGQPGRLESKISAWAIGLIASSVVKFAFHTNNPIWPTSHAENGGLNGYGLIIAILAVLRSTRQSAAAGDQLSVQGRKEGPSLLVGLGIGGLFFGLHSLLSDSSTMILWVWEGYPVRGPISAPHGAWTIAAMGVGLILGLFNESLARSWTLYGIGCVGATFLTLYSHWKGYYGALVLTVYLMAVSVPLVGSAARKSPAKAFGIGFLVYNFMVLFHVWVVAYAFVPGGPLVREHTDWVMTVTMLLIGCGVFATFSSTPAAQRKRINAFLNQRKQRLYYLYIIAALQLTSISTAYLRFPTYDYVPYHKDENIFTAGIWTIHFSLDNDMWSSEYRMRDVIKELEIDVIGLLESDLQRIIMGNRDTTQFLAEDLGMYVDYGPGPNKHTWGCALLSKFPILNSTHHLLPSPVGELAPAIAATLDVYGSPVDVFVFHSGQEEDPEDRRLQSEYLADLMGASTNPSILLSYLVTKPLEGNYNTYVSERSGLRRSAYARVSRSTITDTEIQVGKFLVGEPEGESDEVRNRRIEEGNVEVGKRFPELFKGDGVRGHRYHVFDEPRYYG
;
A
#
# COMPACT_ATOMS: atom_id res chain seq x y z
N MET A 1 -18.65 -0.88 52.29
CA MET A 1 -18.72 -2.34 52.55
C MET A 1 -18.73 -3.04 51.20
N ALA A 2 -17.74 -3.89 50.92
CA ALA A 2 -17.71 -4.71 49.71
C ALA A 2 -18.92 -5.66 49.66
N PRO A 3 -19.54 -5.91 48.51
CA PRO A 3 -20.59 -6.91 48.41
C PRO A 3 -19.96 -8.29 48.61
N LYS A 4 -20.28 -8.95 49.73
CA LYS A 4 -20.06 -10.39 49.89
C LYS A 4 -20.99 -11.10 48.90
N PHE A 5 -20.45 -11.47 47.75
CA PHE A 5 -21.10 -12.46 46.89
C PHE A 5 -21.13 -13.78 47.66
N LYS A 6 -22.32 -14.37 47.83
CA LYS A 6 -22.47 -15.68 48.44
C LYS A 6 -21.76 -16.73 47.58
N ASP A 7 -20.97 -17.56 48.26
CA ASP A 7 -20.30 -18.73 47.69
C ASP A 7 -21.32 -19.66 47.05
N GLY A 8 -21.31 -19.69 45.72
CA GLY A 8 -21.82 -20.79 44.91
C GLY A 8 -20.62 -21.41 44.22
N ASP A 9 -20.46 -22.72 44.38
CA ASP A 9 -19.23 -23.50 44.26
C ASP A 9 -18.32 -23.08 43.10
N THR A 10 -17.26 -22.34 43.45
CA THR A 10 -16.12 -22.09 42.59
C THR A 10 -15.41 -23.41 42.32
N VAL A 11 -15.46 -23.89 41.08
CA VAL A 11 -14.82 -25.16 40.69
C VAL A 11 -13.30 -25.00 40.61
N LEU A 12 -12.82 -23.83 40.17
CA LEU A 12 -11.39 -23.49 40.13
C LEU A 12 -11.21 -21.97 40.09
N ALA A 13 -10.24 -21.45 40.85
CA ALA A 13 -9.81 -20.05 40.79
C ALA A 13 -8.28 -19.99 40.71
N PHE A 14 -7.74 -19.21 39.76
CA PHE A 14 -6.31 -18.98 39.64
C PHE A 14 -6.01 -17.50 39.38
N SER A 15 -4.91 -17.02 39.97
CA SER A 15 -4.46 -15.62 39.78
C SER A 15 -3.88 -15.43 38.39
N GLY A 16 -4.32 -14.37 37.69
CA GLY A 16 -3.86 -14.03 36.34
C GLY A 16 -2.35 -13.76 36.25
N LYS A 17 -1.69 -13.43 37.38
CA LYS A 17 -0.23 -13.24 37.44
C LYS A 17 0.55 -14.48 37.02
N TRP A 18 0.01 -15.68 37.26
CA TRP A 18 0.68 -16.93 36.90
C TRP A 18 0.80 -17.12 35.39
N VAL A 19 -0.10 -16.53 34.60
CA VAL A 19 0.02 -16.54 33.13
C VAL A 19 1.24 -15.74 32.69
N SER A 20 1.45 -14.55 33.26
CA SER A 20 2.63 -13.72 32.98
C SER A 20 3.93 -14.38 33.45
N TRP A 21 3.95 -14.92 34.68
CA TRP A 21 5.14 -15.65 35.19
C TRP A 21 5.47 -16.90 34.38
N THR A 22 4.44 -17.65 33.95
CA THR A 22 4.65 -18.85 33.10
C THR A 22 5.22 -18.45 31.75
N HIS A 23 4.68 -17.41 31.10
CA HIS A 23 5.25 -16.87 29.86
C HIS A 23 6.73 -16.50 30.04
N THR A 24 7.05 -15.69 31.05
CA THR A 24 8.40 -15.20 31.31
C THR A 24 9.37 -16.34 31.60
N ALA A 25 8.98 -17.30 32.45
CA ALA A 25 9.84 -18.42 32.81
C ALA A 25 10.15 -19.33 31.61
N VAL A 26 9.13 -19.68 30.81
CA VAL A 26 9.31 -20.55 29.64
C VAL A 26 10.09 -19.82 28.54
N ALA A 27 9.82 -18.53 28.30
CA ALA A 27 10.55 -17.73 27.32
C ALA A 27 12.05 -17.64 27.66
N TYR A 28 12.41 -17.30 28.90
CA TYR A 28 13.82 -17.29 29.30
C TYR A 28 14.45 -18.69 29.25
N THR A 29 13.69 -19.74 29.61
CA THR A 29 14.19 -21.11 29.49
C THR A 29 14.52 -21.46 28.03
N ALA A 30 13.72 -21.02 27.06
CA ALA A 30 14.00 -21.24 25.64
C ALA A 30 15.36 -20.69 25.22
N PHE A 31 15.62 -19.42 25.53
CA PHE A 31 16.85 -18.74 25.14
C PHE A 31 18.08 -19.20 25.95
N LEU A 32 17.94 -19.36 27.27
CA LEU A 32 19.06 -19.76 28.14
C LEU A 32 19.46 -21.23 27.90
N SER A 33 18.50 -22.14 27.71
CA SER A 33 18.81 -23.54 27.42
C SER A 33 19.52 -23.70 26.09
N ALA A 34 19.07 -22.97 25.04
CA ALA A 34 19.74 -22.97 23.75
C ALA A 34 21.19 -22.44 23.86
N LEU A 35 21.40 -21.35 24.62
CA LEU A 35 22.74 -20.81 24.86
C LEU A 35 23.65 -21.80 25.60
N ILE A 36 23.17 -22.41 26.68
CA ILE A 36 23.95 -23.38 27.47
C ILE A 36 24.33 -24.58 26.61
N VAL A 37 23.38 -25.14 25.86
CA VAL A 37 23.62 -26.30 24.99
C VAL A 37 24.56 -25.93 23.83
N GLY A 38 24.34 -24.80 23.18
CA GLY A 38 25.18 -24.32 22.08
C GLY A 38 26.61 -24.04 22.52
N VAL A 39 26.82 -23.37 23.66
CA VAL A 39 28.16 -23.15 24.22
C VAL A 39 28.81 -24.47 24.66
N SER A 40 28.04 -25.45 25.13
CA SER A 40 28.60 -26.73 25.57
C SER A 40 29.03 -27.64 24.41
N LEU A 41 28.32 -27.60 23.28
CA LEU A 41 28.51 -28.55 22.17
C LEU A 41 29.18 -27.93 20.94
N HIS A 42 28.91 -26.66 20.66
CA HIS A 42 29.25 -26.02 19.39
C HIS A 42 29.91 -24.66 19.54
N TYR A 43 30.54 -24.35 20.68
CA TYR A 43 31.12 -23.04 21.01
C TYR A 43 31.85 -22.36 19.83
N HIS A 44 32.90 -22.98 19.29
CA HIS A 44 33.70 -22.39 18.20
C HIS A 44 32.89 -22.16 16.92
N LYS A 45 31.81 -22.90 16.69
CA LYS A 45 30.96 -22.75 15.51
C LYS A 45 29.93 -21.63 15.67
N ILE A 46 29.39 -21.44 16.86
CA ILE A 46 28.35 -20.43 17.12
C ILE A 46 28.91 -19.02 17.35
N VAL A 47 30.19 -18.90 17.69
CA VAL A 47 30.89 -17.61 17.78
C VAL A 47 31.54 -17.17 16.45
N GLN A 48 31.51 -18.03 15.43
CA GLN A 48 32.11 -17.75 14.12
C GLN A 48 31.14 -16.93 13.26
N ASN A 49 31.64 -15.86 12.65
CA ASN A 49 30.93 -15.08 11.64
C ASN A 49 31.53 -15.30 10.24
N GLU A 50 31.09 -14.53 9.23
CA GLU A 50 31.54 -14.65 7.82
C GLU A 50 33.04 -14.35 7.63
N TYR A 51 33.67 -13.62 8.55
CA TYR A 51 35.03 -13.09 8.41
C TYR A 51 35.99 -13.54 9.53
N TYR A 52 35.51 -13.69 10.76
CA TYR A 52 36.30 -13.96 11.96
C TYR A 52 35.66 -15.06 12.83
N GLY A 53 36.47 -15.65 13.70
CA GLY A 53 36.04 -16.60 14.73
C GLY A 53 36.87 -16.45 15.99
N TYR A 54 36.82 -17.44 16.88
CA TYR A 54 37.65 -17.43 18.08
C TYR A 54 39.15 -17.35 17.73
N PRO A 55 39.96 -16.50 18.41
CA PRO A 55 39.68 -15.79 19.66
C PRO A 55 39.10 -14.38 19.51
N ASP A 56 39.05 -13.83 18.30
CA ASP A 56 38.58 -12.45 18.07
C ASP A 56 37.09 -12.33 18.38
N GLU A 57 36.31 -13.36 18.01
CA GLU A 57 34.91 -13.49 18.36
C GLU A 57 34.71 -14.61 19.40
N TRP A 58 34.11 -14.25 20.53
CA TRP A 58 34.06 -15.14 21.71
C TRP A 58 32.69 -15.23 22.38
N PHE A 59 31.71 -14.44 21.94
CA PHE A 59 30.32 -14.56 22.41
C PHE A 59 29.34 -14.69 21.22
N PRO A 60 28.42 -15.67 21.24
CA PRO A 60 27.57 -15.95 20.09
C PRO A 60 26.36 -15.01 20.03
N SER A 61 25.95 -14.65 18.82
CA SER A 61 24.67 -13.98 18.57
C SER A 61 23.48 -14.88 18.93
N VAL A 62 22.32 -14.29 19.20
CA VAL A 62 21.09 -15.03 19.48
C VAL A 62 20.75 -15.88 18.26
N SER A 63 20.77 -15.29 17.08
CA SER A 63 20.54 -15.95 15.79
C SER A 63 21.39 -17.21 15.60
N ALA A 64 22.70 -17.13 15.84
CA ALA A 64 23.60 -18.28 15.74
C ALA A 64 23.29 -19.35 16.80
N THR A 65 22.91 -18.90 18.01
CA THR A 65 22.60 -19.79 19.14
C THR A 65 21.31 -20.60 18.93
N ILE A 66 20.29 -20.04 18.27
CA ILE A 66 18.98 -20.68 18.13
C ILE A 66 18.70 -21.25 16.73
N GLY A 67 19.44 -20.82 15.70
CA GLY A 67 19.14 -21.11 14.30
C GLY A 67 20.01 -22.19 13.65
N ASP A 68 21.28 -22.29 14.05
CA ASP A 68 22.29 -22.88 13.16
C ASP A 68 22.48 -24.38 13.35
N ARG A 69 22.26 -24.91 14.56
CA ARG A 69 22.76 -26.24 14.94
C ARG A 69 21.79 -27.01 15.86
N TYR A 70 21.87 -28.34 15.77
CA TYR A 70 21.17 -29.27 16.64
C TYR A 70 22.15 -29.89 17.63
N PRO A 71 21.77 -30.12 18.91
CA PRO A 71 20.40 -30.11 19.44
C PRO A 71 19.89 -28.78 20.03
N GLU A 72 20.70 -27.73 20.16
CA GLU A 72 20.31 -26.44 20.79
C GLU A 72 19.08 -25.80 20.12
N ARG A 73 18.98 -25.88 18.80
CA ARG A 73 17.78 -25.45 18.05
C ARG A 73 16.52 -26.22 18.46
N SER A 74 16.61 -27.52 18.72
CA SER A 74 15.47 -28.32 19.19
C SER A 74 15.02 -27.87 20.58
N PHE A 75 15.95 -27.56 21.48
CA PHE A 75 15.62 -27.00 22.80
C PHE A 75 14.87 -25.68 22.66
N PHE A 76 15.38 -24.76 21.84
CA PHE A 76 14.71 -23.50 21.56
C PHE A 76 13.30 -23.72 20.99
N MET A 77 13.16 -24.56 19.96
CA MET A 77 11.89 -24.85 19.29
C MET A 77 10.83 -25.42 20.23
N VAL A 78 11.21 -26.35 21.12
CA VAL A 78 10.26 -26.95 22.08
C VAL A 78 9.78 -25.90 23.08
N PHE A 79 10.69 -25.16 23.72
CA PHE A 79 10.31 -24.18 24.74
C PHE A 79 9.59 -22.96 24.15
N ILE A 80 9.95 -22.51 22.94
CA ILE A 80 9.22 -21.41 22.30
C ILE A 80 7.82 -21.86 21.85
N ALA A 81 7.64 -23.11 21.41
CA ALA A 81 6.33 -23.67 21.14
C ALA A 81 5.47 -23.73 22.42
N ILE A 82 6.04 -24.14 23.55
CA ILE A 82 5.35 -24.10 24.85
C ILE A 82 5.02 -22.66 25.26
N THR A 83 5.89 -21.69 24.97
CA THR A 83 5.68 -20.25 25.26
C THR A 83 4.43 -19.69 24.55
N SER A 84 4.04 -20.26 23.40
CA SER A 84 2.87 -19.80 22.63
C SER A 84 1.57 -19.84 23.44
N GLY A 85 1.33 -20.89 24.24
CA GLY A 85 0.12 -21.01 25.06
C GLY A 85 -0.03 -19.87 26.09
N PRO A 86 0.94 -19.69 27.00
CA PRO A 86 0.98 -18.54 27.91
C PRO A 86 0.95 -17.19 27.19
N ARG A 87 1.58 -17.06 26.00
CA ARG A 87 1.55 -15.83 25.20
C ARG A 87 0.13 -15.49 24.72
N PHE A 88 -0.59 -16.45 24.15
CA PHE A 88 -1.99 -16.25 23.74
C PHE A 88 -2.89 -15.95 24.94
N ALA A 89 -2.68 -16.63 26.07
CA ALA A 89 -3.40 -16.36 27.30
C ALA A 89 -3.10 -14.94 27.85
N LEU A 90 -1.84 -14.49 27.79
CA LEU A 90 -1.44 -13.13 28.18
C LEU A 90 -2.15 -12.09 27.31
N VAL A 91 -2.12 -12.26 25.99
CA VAL A 91 -2.80 -11.36 25.03
C VAL A 91 -4.31 -11.37 25.25
N GLY A 92 -4.91 -12.55 25.46
CA GLY A 92 -6.33 -12.69 25.77
C GLY A 92 -6.73 -12.03 27.09
N LEU A 93 -5.93 -12.16 28.14
CA LEU A 93 -6.16 -11.47 29.42
C LEU A 93 -5.98 -9.96 29.29
N CYS A 94 -4.99 -9.49 28.52
CA CYS A 94 -4.84 -8.06 28.20
C CYS A 94 -6.06 -7.53 27.44
N TYR A 95 -6.59 -8.29 26.47
CA TYR A 95 -7.82 -7.98 25.75
C TYR A 95 -9.01 -7.83 26.69
N LEU A 96 -9.20 -8.81 27.59
CA LEU A 96 -10.29 -8.78 28.57
C LEU A 96 -10.11 -7.62 29.56
N ALA A 97 -8.89 -7.40 30.05
CA ALA A 97 -8.59 -6.30 30.96
C ALA A 97 -8.86 -4.93 30.33
N MET A 98 -8.59 -4.73 29.04
CA MET A 98 -8.94 -3.51 28.32
C MET A 98 -10.47 -3.30 28.24
N ASP A 99 -11.24 -4.36 27.98
CA ASP A 99 -12.71 -4.30 27.94
C ASP A 99 -13.30 -4.04 29.35
N PHE A 100 -12.71 -4.62 30.40
CA PHE A 100 -13.11 -4.43 31.80
C PHE A 100 -12.70 -3.08 32.37
N ARG A 101 -11.50 -2.55 32.06
CA ARG A 101 -11.07 -1.20 32.50
C ARG A 101 -12.00 -0.12 31.95
N MET A 102 -12.54 -0.30 30.74
CA MET A 102 -13.57 0.57 30.17
C MET A 102 -14.90 0.54 30.96
N SER A 103 -15.14 -0.51 31.74
CA SER A 103 -16.38 -0.70 32.53
C SER A 103 -16.26 -0.31 34.01
N SER A 104 -15.05 -0.24 34.58
CA SER A 104 -14.82 -0.23 36.04
C SER A 104 -13.99 0.93 36.61
N LEU A 105 -13.59 1.94 35.80
CA LEU A 105 -12.88 3.14 36.29
C LEU A 105 -11.58 2.85 37.09
N SER A 106 -10.95 1.70 36.89
CA SER A 106 -9.75 1.32 37.64
C SER A 106 -8.53 2.14 37.16
N PRO A 107 -7.79 2.82 38.05
CA PRO A 107 -6.60 3.59 37.68
C PRO A 107 -5.45 2.68 37.20
N ASP A 108 -4.61 3.20 36.31
CA ASP A 108 -3.44 2.47 35.83
C ASP A 108 -2.44 2.21 36.96
N ASN A 109 -1.85 1.01 36.98
CA ASN A 109 -0.82 0.66 37.94
C ASN A 109 0.46 1.49 37.67
N ALA A 110 0.65 2.56 38.45
CA ALA A 110 1.77 3.49 38.29
C ALA A 110 3.14 2.79 38.35
N ARG A 111 3.24 1.69 39.11
CA ARG A 111 4.46 0.87 39.19
C ARG A 111 4.72 0.13 37.88
N ALA A 112 3.69 -0.46 37.27
CA ALA A 112 3.79 -1.13 35.97
C ALA A 112 4.17 -0.14 34.85
N VAL A 113 3.55 1.04 34.82
CA VAL A 113 3.87 2.10 33.86
C VAL A 113 5.33 2.56 33.98
N LYS A 114 5.84 2.74 35.21
CA LYS A 114 7.23 3.14 35.46
C LYS A 114 8.21 2.09 34.91
N TYR A 115 8.04 0.80 35.22
CA TYR A 115 8.94 -0.24 34.73
C TYR A 115 8.86 -0.42 33.21
N ARG A 116 7.67 -0.37 32.61
CA ARG A 116 7.52 -0.41 31.15
C ARG A 116 8.25 0.74 30.45
N LYS A 117 8.23 1.95 31.01
CA LYS A 117 8.99 3.09 30.47
C LYS A 117 10.50 2.86 30.49
N TYR A 118 11.04 2.34 31.60
CA TYR A 118 12.46 2.02 31.67
C TYR A 118 12.83 0.90 30.69
N LEU A 119 12.07 -0.19 30.66
CA LEU A 119 12.35 -1.34 29.80
C LEU A 119 12.23 -0.98 28.32
N ALA A 120 11.17 -0.28 27.92
CA ALA A 120 11.03 0.21 26.54
C ALA A 120 12.13 1.23 26.19
N GLY A 121 12.45 2.17 27.10
CA GLY A 121 13.53 3.12 26.90
C GLY A 121 14.89 2.43 26.72
N SER A 122 15.18 1.40 27.53
CA SER A 122 16.38 0.57 27.40
C SER A 122 16.39 -0.24 26.11
N PHE A 123 15.25 -0.83 25.71
CA PHE A 123 15.10 -1.56 24.45
C PHE A 123 15.44 -0.65 23.25
N PHE A 124 14.74 0.48 23.11
CA PHE A 124 14.96 1.40 21.99
C PHE A 124 16.33 2.09 22.06
N GLY A 125 16.83 2.41 23.25
CA GLY A 125 18.17 2.95 23.44
C GLY A 125 19.27 1.97 23.01
N THR A 126 19.05 0.66 23.19
CA THR A 126 19.99 -0.41 22.81
C THR A 126 20.05 -0.63 21.30
N LEU A 127 19.01 -0.26 20.54
CA LEU A 127 19.03 -0.36 19.07
C LEU A 127 20.12 0.52 18.44
N VAL A 128 20.43 1.68 19.03
CA VAL A 128 21.45 2.59 18.48
C VAL A 128 22.84 1.94 18.45
N PRO A 129 23.41 1.47 19.58
CA PRO A 129 24.68 0.77 19.54
C PRO A 129 24.59 -0.58 18.82
N LEU A 130 23.46 -1.29 18.86
CA LEU A 130 23.27 -2.52 18.08
C LEU A 130 23.47 -2.27 16.58
N VAL A 131 22.81 -1.26 16.01
CA VAL A 131 22.93 -0.91 14.58
C VAL A 131 24.34 -0.45 14.25
N TYR A 132 24.96 0.36 15.12
CA TYR A 132 26.35 0.78 14.94
C TYR A 132 27.29 -0.43 14.84
N PHE A 133 27.23 -1.37 15.80
CA PHE A 133 28.09 -2.55 15.77
C PHE A 133 27.68 -3.55 14.68
N PHE A 134 26.41 -3.56 14.26
CA PHE A 134 25.95 -4.30 13.08
C PHE A 134 26.72 -3.86 11.83
N ILE A 135 26.79 -2.55 11.60
CA ILE A 135 27.54 -1.96 10.47
C ILE A 135 29.03 -2.23 10.62
N GLN A 136 29.60 -2.09 11.82
CA GLN A 136 31.02 -2.39 12.06
C GLN A 136 31.38 -3.84 11.72
N HIS A 137 30.53 -4.81 12.05
CA HIS A 137 30.80 -6.22 11.74
C HIS A 137 30.46 -6.62 10.30
N LYS A 138 29.33 -6.14 9.71
CA LYS A 138 28.92 -6.53 8.34
C LYS A 138 29.62 -5.76 7.25
N VAL A 139 29.75 -4.44 7.42
CA VAL A 139 30.24 -3.54 6.37
C VAL A 139 31.73 -3.29 6.54
N HIS A 140 32.16 -2.88 7.74
CA HIS A 140 33.57 -2.54 7.99
C HIS A 140 34.44 -3.72 8.38
N ARG A 141 33.84 -4.89 8.66
CA ARG A 141 34.55 -6.15 8.97
C ARG A 141 35.58 -5.97 10.09
N VAL A 142 35.18 -5.33 11.19
CA VAL A 142 36.03 -5.10 12.36
C VAL A 142 36.00 -6.33 13.28
N ALA A 143 37.17 -6.86 13.65
CA ALA A 143 37.31 -7.98 14.57
C ALA A 143 36.74 -7.63 15.98
N GLY A 144 35.96 -8.54 16.57
CA GLY A 144 35.32 -8.37 17.88
C GLY A 144 34.01 -7.57 17.86
N ALA A 145 33.67 -6.94 16.73
CA ALA A 145 32.44 -6.16 16.61
C ALA A 145 31.18 -7.04 16.64
N TYR A 146 31.27 -8.29 16.16
CA TYR A 146 30.16 -9.23 16.22
C TYR A 146 29.84 -9.65 17.66
N THR A 147 30.86 -9.87 18.50
CA THR A 147 30.69 -10.17 19.92
C THR A 147 29.99 -9.02 20.65
N ILE A 148 30.37 -7.77 20.37
CA ILE A 148 29.72 -6.60 20.98
C ILE A 148 28.27 -6.46 20.47
N TYR A 149 28.04 -6.67 19.17
CA TYR A 149 26.70 -6.73 18.59
C TYR A 149 25.82 -7.80 19.27
N ALA A 150 26.36 -9.00 19.50
CA ALA A 150 25.66 -10.10 20.13
C ALA A 150 25.15 -9.72 21.54
N PHE A 151 25.95 -9.04 22.36
CA PHE A 151 25.51 -8.58 23.69
C PHE A 151 24.28 -7.67 23.61
N PHE A 152 24.23 -6.77 22.63
CA PHE A 152 23.06 -5.91 22.43
C PHE A 152 21.85 -6.70 21.93
N GLU A 153 22.03 -7.69 21.07
CA GLU A 153 20.96 -8.58 20.61
C GLU A 153 20.35 -9.37 21.77
N TRP A 154 21.19 -9.95 22.64
CA TRP A 154 20.76 -10.62 23.87
C TRP A 154 20.06 -9.66 24.84
N ALA A 155 20.55 -8.43 24.98
CA ALA A 155 19.92 -7.42 25.83
C ALA A 155 18.50 -7.05 25.35
N LEU A 156 18.28 -6.96 24.04
CA LEU A 156 16.93 -6.71 23.50
C LEU A 156 15.93 -7.79 23.92
N ILE A 157 16.32 -9.06 23.89
CA ILE A 157 15.47 -10.18 24.31
C ILE A 157 15.15 -10.09 25.80
N LEU A 158 16.16 -9.77 26.62
CA LEU A 158 15.96 -9.58 28.06
C LEU A 158 14.97 -8.45 28.32
N PHE A 159 15.08 -7.32 27.62
CA PHE A 159 14.16 -6.20 27.79
C PHE A 159 12.75 -6.51 27.29
N ASP A 160 12.60 -7.25 26.19
CA ASP A 160 11.30 -7.64 25.64
C ASP A 160 10.55 -8.61 26.57
N VAL A 161 11.19 -9.70 26.98
CA VAL A 161 10.59 -10.68 27.90
C VAL A 161 10.31 -10.05 29.28
N ALA A 162 11.18 -9.14 29.75
CA ALA A 162 10.94 -8.39 30.98
C ALA A 162 9.77 -7.41 30.84
N PHE A 163 9.60 -6.78 29.68
CA PHE A 163 8.50 -5.85 29.43
C PHE A 163 7.15 -6.58 29.55
N ASP A 164 7.06 -7.79 29.03
CA ASP A 164 5.89 -8.65 29.19
C ASP A 164 5.69 -9.13 30.64
N ALA A 165 6.78 -9.41 31.37
CA ALA A 165 6.75 -9.82 32.77
C ALA A 165 6.13 -8.75 33.69
N VAL A 166 6.28 -7.46 33.34
CA VAL A 166 5.65 -6.35 34.08
C VAL A 166 4.12 -6.47 34.09
N THR A 167 3.52 -7.18 33.13
CA THR A 167 2.07 -7.45 33.09
C THR A 167 1.60 -8.27 34.29
N ALA A 168 2.48 -9.00 34.98
CA ALA A 168 2.15 -9.64 36.26
C ALA A 168 1.66 -8.63 37.32
N LEU A 169 2.17 -7.39 37.29
CA LEU A 169 1.73 -6.30 38.19
C LEU A 169 0.34 -5.77 37.81
N ASP A 170 -0.05 -5.87 36.54
CA ASP A 170 -1.41 -5.53 36.11
C ASP A 170 -2.41 -6.63 36.46
N PHE A 171 -1.97 -7.88 36.53
CA PHE A 171 -2.81 -9.05 36.84
C PHE A 171 -2.79 -9.48 38.31
N GLU A 172 -2.10 -8.73 39.18
CA GLU A 172 -2.09 -8.98 40.62
C GLU A 172 -3.50 -8.91 41.23
N THR A 173 -4.38 -8.10 40.63
CA THR A 173 -5.78 -7.91 41.06
C THR A 173 -6.79 -8.72 40.26
N PHE A 174 -6.36 -9.53 39.28
CA PHE A 174 -7.24 -10.34 38.43
C PHE A 174 -7.24 -11.80 38.87
N GLU A 175 -8.42 -12.32 39.17
CA GLU A 175 -8.68 -13.73 39.48
C GLU A 175 -9.61 -14.32 38.43
N LEU A 176 -9.20 -15.42 37.80
CA LEU A 176 -10.02 -16.11 36.80
C LEU A 176 -10.80 -17.22 37.50
N VAL A 177 -12.12 -17.05 37.57
CA VAL A 177 -13.04 -17.93 38.32
C VAL A 177 -13.98 -18.62 37.34
N VAL A 178 -14.00 -19.97 37.33
CA VAL A 178 -14.91 -20.78 36.51
C VAL A 178 -16.15 -21.14 37.34
N LYS A 179 -17.36 -20.82 36.84
CA LYS A 179 -18.64 -21.08 37.51
C LYS A 179 -19.62 -21.85 36.62
N ASP A 180 -20.40 -22.74 37.23
CA ASP A 180 -21.56 -23.40 36.59
C ASP A 180 -22.77 -22.45 36.56
N VAL A 181 -23.47 -22.40 35.43
CA VAL A 181 -24.41 -21.32 35.08
C VAL A 181 -25.87 -21.76 34.96
N LYS A 182 -26.23 -23.01 35.30
CA LYS A 182 -27.66 -23.42 35.33
C LYS A 182 -28.31 -23.13 36.69
N GLY A 183 -28.79 -21.90 36.90
CA GLY A 183 -29.64 -21.55 38.05
C GLY A 183 -30.19 -20.11 38.00
N GLN A 184 -31.51 -19.97 37.81
CA GLN A 184 -32.26 -18.72 37.62
C GLN A 184 -32.37 -17.84 38.89
N SER A 185 -32.13 -16.53 38.78
CA SER A 185 -32.95 -15.49 39.43
C SER A 185 -32.59 -14.07 38.95
N LYS A 186 -33.62 -13.30 38.58
CA LYS A 186 -33.60 -11.88 38.18
C LYS A 186 -33.38 -10.95 39.39
N GLY A 187 -32.77 -9.79 39.14
CA GLY A 187 -32.87 -8.62 40.02
C GLY A 187 -32.31 -7.37 39.35
N LYS A 188 -33.19 -6.40 39.06
CA LYS A 188 -32.89 -5.07 38.51
C LYS A 188 -32.56 -4.09 39.64
N ASP A 189 -31.64 -3.14 39.42
CA ASP A 189 -31.74 -1.74 39.86
C ASP A 189 -30.68 -0.90 39.13
N LYS A 190 -31.07 0.02 38.23
CA LYS A 190 -31.50 1.42 38.41
C LYS A 190 -30.35 2.39 38.72
N MET A 191 -30.06 3.17 37.68
CA MET A 191 -29.19 4.36 37.66
C MET A 191 -29.72 5.46 38.57
N ILE A 192 -28.80 6.16 39.24
CA ILE A 192 -29.01 7.47 39.83
C ILE A 192 -28.48 8.52 38.84
N VAL A 193 -29.32 9.51 38.55
CA VAL A 193 -29.02 10.72 37.78
C VAL A 193 -29.26 11.88 38.72
N ASP A 194 -28.37 12.87 38.74
CA ASP A 194 -28.72 14.21 39.21
C ASP A 194 -28.27 15.29 38.24
N LYS A 195 -29.12 16.33 38.17
CA LYS A 195 -29.06 17.54 37.34
C LYS A 195 -28.60 18.72 38.19
N VAL A 196 -27.87 19.67 37.61
CA VAL A 196 -28.11 21.12 37.81
C VAL A 196 -27.83 21.86 36.49
N LEU A 197 -28.68 22.86 36.20
CA LEU A 197 -28.77 23.66 34.97
C LEU A 197 -28.07 25.04 35.10
N GLU A 198 -27.58 25.50 33.93
CA GLU A 198 -27.65 26.85 33.32
C GLU A 198 -27.16 28.14 34.02
N LYS A 199 -26.23 28.80 33.32
CA LYS A 199 -26.27 30.18 32.77
C LYS A 199 -24.98 30.32 31.92
N GLU A 200 -24.92 30.87 30.71
CA GLU A 200 -25.45 32.12 30.16
C GLU A 200 -25.42 32.05 28.63
N LYS A 201 -26.28 32.83 27.98
CA LYS A 201 -26.28 33.08 26.54
C LYS A 201 -26.42 34.59 26.35
N GLU A 202 -25.77 35.07 25.29
CA GLU A 202 -25.91 36.38 24.62
C GLU A 202 -24.69 37.29 24.68
N LYS A 203 -23.87 37.15 23.62
CA LYS A 203 -23.22 38.18 22.78
C LYS A 203 -22.21 37.44 21.90
N GLU A 204 -21.99 37.72 20.64
CA GLU A 204 -22.75 38.36 19.57
C GLU A 204 -21.90 38.06 18.31
N VAL A 205 -22.54 37.87 17.16
CA VAL A 205 -21.96 37.28 15.93
C VAL A 205 -21.05 38.28 15.16
N GLY A 206 -20.36 39.19 15.85
CA GLY A 206 -19.55 40.26 15.25
C GLY A 206 -18.02 40.09 15.27
N GLN A 207 -17.46 39.03 15.87
CA GLN A 207 -16.00 38.86 16.07
C GLN A 207 -15.36 37.72 15.26
N LEU A 208 -15.87 37.41 14.06
CA LEU A 208 -15.37 36.32 13.22
C LEU A 208 -14.04 36.62 12.49
N PHE A 209 -13.50 37.84 12.56
CA PHE A 209 -12.31 38.26 11.79
C PHE A 209 -11.18 38.90 12.62
N GLY A 210 -11.15 38.69 13.94
CA GLY A 210 -10.25 39.43 14.85
C GLY A 210 -9.28 38.61 15.71
N GLN A 211 -9.02 37.33 15.43
CA GLN A 211 -8.09 36.52 16.26
C GLN A 211 -6.74 36.30 15.57
N SER A 212 -5.64 36.56 16.28
CA SER A 212 -4.28 36.50 15.75
C SER A 212 -3.78 35.07 15.49
N PHE A 213 -3.06 34.91 14.38
CA PHE A 213 -2.38 33.67 13.97
C PHE A 213 -1.34 33.23 15.01
N SER A 214 -1.28 31.93 15.34
CA SER A 214 -0.31 31.37 16.30
C SER A 214 0.61 30.36 15.61
N TRP A 215 1.90 30.72 15.51
CA TRP A 215 2.94 29.85 14.95
C TRP A 215 3.04 28.49 15.68
N PRO A 216 3.04 28.41 17.03
CA PRO A 216 3.06 27.13 17.73
C PRO A 216 1.90 26.19 17.38
N GLU A 217 0.68 26.72 17.25
CA GLU A 217 -0.51 25.94 16.90
C GLU A 217 -0.46 25.46 15.44
N ALA A 218 0.05 26.30 14.53
CA ALA A 218 0.28 25.92 13.14
C ALA A 218 1.31 24.79 13.02
N PHE A 219 2.41 24.84 13.77
CA PHE A 219 3.40 23.76 13.82
C PHE A 219 2.85 22.47 14.42
N ASP A 220 1.96 22.55 15.42
CA ASP A 220 1.30 21.37 15.98
C ASP A 220 0.39 20.69 14.95
N ALA A 221 -0.41 21.48 14.21
CA ALA A 221 -1.25 20.97 13.13
C ALA A 221 -0.42 20.36 12.00
N ALA A 222 0.67 21.02 11.60
CA ALA A 222 1.58 20.50 10.57
C ALA A 222 2.25 19.19 10.99
N ALA A 223 2.71 19.08 12.25
CA ALA A 223 3.29 17.85 12.77
C ALA A 223 2.28 16.69 12.80
N ASP A 224 1.04 16.96 13.21
CA ASP A 224 -0.02 15.95 13.19
C ASP A 224 -0.37 15.50 11.78
N VAL A 225 -0.48 16.43 10.82
CA VAL A 225 -0.71 16.10 9.40
C VAL A 225 0.45 15.28 8.85
N TYR A 226 1.69 15.64 9.19
CA TYR A 226 2.87 14.90 8.76
C TYR A 226 2.89 13.46 9.31
N ASN A 227 2.50 13.26 10.57
CA ASN A 227 2.33 11.90 11.11
C ASN A 227 1.24 11.11 10.36
N GLY A 228 0.16 11.77 9.94
CA GLY A 228 -0.85 11.19 9.05
C GLY A 228 -0.27 10.83 7.67
N PHE A 229 0.52 11.72 7.07
CA PHE A 229 1.21 11.48 5.80
C PHE A 229 2.16 10.28 5.88
N ILE A 230 2.96 10.16 6.95
CA ILE A 230 3.83 9.00 7.19
C ILE A 230 3.00 7.72 7.31
N PHE A 231 1.88 7.77 8.05
CA PHE A 231 0.99 6.62 8.19
C PHE A 231 0.49 6.11 6.83
N TRP A 232 0.00 7.01 5.96
CA TRP A 232 -0.49 6.62 4.63
C TRP A 232 0.62 6.24 3.65
N SER A 233 1.82 6.79 3.83
CA SER A 233 3.00 6.42 3.06
C SER A 233 3.50 5.01 3.44
N MET A 234 3.42 4.63 4.70
CA MET A 234 4.02 3.39 5.21
C MET A 234 2.96 2.39 5.71
N LEU A 235 1.75 2.39 5.13
CA LEU A 235 0.64 1.57 5.59
C LEU A 235 0.91 0.07 5.36
N THR A 236 1.57 -0.53 6.36
CA THR A 236 1.85 -1.97 6.49
C THR A 236 1.05 -2.54 7.68
N SER A 237 1.24 -3.83 8.02
CA SER A 237 0.64 -4.44 9.21
C SER A 237 1.05 -3.77 10.54
N LEU A 238 2.21 -3.09 10.57
CA LEU A 238 2.66 -2.31 11.73
C LEU A 238 1.97 -0.94 11.85
N GLY A 239 1.34 -0.45 10.78
CA GLY A 239 0.53 0.79 10.78
C GLY A 239 -0.74 0.70 11.64
N ILE A 240 -1.12 -0.51 12.07
CA ILE A 240 -2.33 -0.81 12.85
C ILE A 240 -2.34 -0.12 14.23
N VAL A 241 -1.30 0.61 14.67
CA VAL A 241 -1.27 1.27 15.99
C VAL A 241 -1.89 2.68 15.97
N VAL A 242 -2.27 3.23 14.80
CA VAL A 242 -2.82 4.60 14.67
C VAL A 242 -4.02 4.85 15.59
N TRP A 243 -4.83 3.82 15.85
CA TRP A 243 -6.01 3.91 16.73
C TRP A 243 -5.68 4.33 18.15
N SER A 244 -4.46 4.06 18.63
CA SER A 244 -4.03 4.45 19.99
C SER A 244 -4.09 5.96 20.19
N THR A 245 -3.81 6.74 19.14
CA THR A 245 -3.85 8.20 19.18
C THR A 245 -5.29 8.73 19.29
N TRP A 246 -6.22 8.11 18.55
CA TRP A 246 -7.64 8.43 18.60
C TRP A 246 -8.25 8.01 19.93
N TYR A 247 -7.94 6.80 20.39
CA TYR A 247 -8.42 6.28 21.67
C TYR A 247 -7.93 7.14 22.84
N ALA A 248 -6.65 7.49 22.88
CA ALA A 248 -6.10 8.38 23.91
C ALA A 248 -6.75 9.77 23.91
N SER A 249 -7.24 10.21 22.75
CA SER A 249 -7.93 11.50 22.59
C SER A 249 -9.45 11.40 22.73
N ALA A 250 -10.02 10.21 22.94
CA ALA A 250 -11.46 9.96 22.84
C ALA A 250 -12.31 10.77 23.83
N GLY A 251 -11.75 11.07 25.01
CA GLY A 251 -12.37 11.91 26.03
C GLY A 251 -12.32 13.42 25.73
N GLN A 252 -11.59 13.84 24.70
CA GLN A 252 -11.37 15.24 24.32
C GLN A 252 -11.86 15.46 22.88
N PRO A 253 -13.13 15.83 22.66
CA PRO A 253 -13.72 15.87 21.32
C PRO A 253 -12.92 16.72 20.31
N GLY A 254 -12.35 17.85 20.72
CA GLY A 254 -11.57 18.73 19.83
C GLY A 254 -10.21 18.15 19.45
N ARG A 255 -9.53 17.50 20.40
CA ARG A 255 -8.25 16.81 20.14
C ARG A 255 -8.48 15.58 19.28
N LEU A 256 -9.53 14.80 19.54
CA LEU A 256 -9.93 13.66 18.71
C LEU A 256 -10.20 14.10 17.27
N GLU A 257 -11.05 15.11 17.08
CA GLU A 257 -11.37 15.64 15.75
C GLU A 257 -10.11 16.12 15.03
N SER A 258 -9.23 16.84 15.73
CA SER A 258 -7.94 17.27 15.19
C SER A 258 -7.07 16.09 14.72
N LYS A 259 -6.96 15.02 15.53
CA LYS A 259 -6.20 13.81 15.15
C LYS A 259 -6.81 13.07 13.96
N ILE A 260 -8.14 13.02 13.86
CA ILE A 260 -8.83 12.41 12.70
C ILE A 260 -8.65 13.29 11.46
N SER A 261 -8.78 14.61 11.60
CA SER A 261 -8.57 15.57 10.52
C SER A 261 -7.15 15.50 9.99
N ALA A 262 -6.17 15.50 10.89
CA ALA A 262 -4.76 15.37 10.53
C ALA A 262 -4.45 14.07 9.80
N TRP A 263 -5.04 12.95 10.23
CA TRP A 263 -4.92 11.67 9.54
C TRP A 263 -5.54 11.68 8.15
N ALA A 264 -6.74 12.26 7.99
CA ALA A 264 -7.41 12.37 6.69
C ALA A 264 -6.69 13.35 5.74
N ILE A 265 -6.18 14.48 6.25
CA ILE A 265 -5.35 15.41 5.49
C ILE A 265 -4.01 14.78 5.14
N GLY A 266 -3.48 13.90 6.00
CA GLY A 266 -2.31 13.08 5.70
C GLY A 266 -2.49 12.21 4.45
N LEU A 267 -3.70 11.64 4.22
CA LEU A 267 -4.03 10.93 2.99
C LEU A 267 -4.02 11.88 1.79
N ILE A 268 -4.67 13.04 1.90
CA ILE A 268 -4.67 14.07 0.85
C ILE A 268 -3.23 14.50 0.53
N ALA A 269 -2.40 14.74 1.54
CA ALA A 269 -1.00 15.08 1.38
C ALA A 269 -0.22 13.96 0.68
N SER A 270 -0.47 12.69 1.04
CA SER A 270 0.14 11.53 0.38
C SER A 270 -0.21 11.49 -1.10
N SER A 271 -1.49 11.68 -1.45
CA SER A 271 -1.94 11.68 -2.84
C SER A 271 -1.44 12.91 -3.61
N VAL A 272 -1.32 14.09 -2.98
CA VAL A 272 -0.72 15.29 -3.59
C VAL A 272 0.78 15.10 -3.83
N VAL A 273 1.52 14.54 -2.87
CA VAL A 273 2.95 14.24 -3.05
C VAL A 273 3.12 13.23 -4.18
N LYS A 274 2.37 12.13 -4.19
CA LYS A 274 2.41 11.18 -5.30
C LYS A 274 2.06 11.84 -6.63
N PHE A 275 1.02 12.67 -6.67
CA PHE A 275 0.67 13.43 -7.87
C PHE A 275 1.77 14.42 -8.30
N ALA A 276 2.56 14.99 -7.38
CA ALA A 276 3.70 15.84 -7.73
C ALA A 276 4.93 15.03 -8.21
N PHE A 277 5.06 13.78 -7.79
CA PHE A 277 6.19 12.89 -8.07
C PHE A 277 5.78 11.72 -8.99
N HIS A 278 4.94 11.98 -10.00
CA HIS A 278 4.55 10.98 -11.01
C HIS A 278 4.05 9.65 -10.44
N THR A 279 3.14 9.73 -9.46
CA THR A 279 2.56 8.62 -8.67
C THR A 279 3.52 7.93 -7.69
N ASN A 280 4.81 8.30 -7.65
CA ASN A 280 5.75 7.74 -6.69
C ASN A 280 5.76 8.54 -5.39
N ASN A 281 6.09 7.90 -4.27
CA ASN A 281 6.28 8.57 -3.00
C ASN A 281 7.78 8.59 -2.66
N PRO A 282 8.43 9.77 -2.64
CA PRO A 282 9.88 9.85 -2.48
C PRO A 282 10.37 9.33 -1.12
N ILE A 283 9.50 9.16 -0.11
CA ILE A 283 9.90 8.62 1.20
C ILE A 283 9.65 7.11 1.35
N TRP A 284 9.18 6.43 0.30
CA TRP A 284 8.95 4.98 0.36
C TRP A 284 10.25 4.21 0.49
N PRO A 285 10.26 3.07 1.21
CA PRO A 285 11.46 2.25 1.38
C PRO A 285 12.03 1.74 0.05
N THR A 286 11.20 1.60 -0.98
CA THR A 286 11.59 1.17 -2.33
C THR A 286 12.17 2.30 -3.17
N SER A 287 12.11 3.55 -2.71
CA SER A 287 12.72 4.71 -3.37
C SER A 287 14.19 4.84 -2.97
N HIS A 288 15.07 4.86 -3.97
CA HIS A 288 16.51 5.03 -3.80
C HIS A 288 16.96 6.46 -4.00
N ALA A 289 18.06 6.88 -3.37
CA ALA A 289 18.63 8.23 -3.56
C ALA A 289 18.97 8.53 -5.03
N GLU A 290 19.43 7.53 -5.79
CA GLU A 290 19.73 7.64 -7.23
C GLU A 290 18.47 7.87 -8.08
N ASN A 291 17.30 7.43 -7.59
CA ASN A 291 16.00 7.53 -8.25
C ASN A 291 15.08 8.57 -7.56
N GLY A 292 15.66 9.56 -6.87
CA GLY A 292 14.91 10.66 -6.25
C GLY A 292 14.34 10.39 -4.85
N GLY A 293 14.80 9.32 -4.18
CA GLY A 293 14.42 8.97 -2.80
C GLY A 293 14.90 9.98 -1.76
N LEU A 294 14.00 10.36 -0.86
CA LEU A 294 14.17 11.34 0.22
C LEU A 294 13.93 10.72 1.61
N ASN A 295 14.18 9.41 1.75
CA ASN A 295 13.89 8.61 2.94
C ASN A 295 14.47 9.22 4.23
N GLY A 296 15.74 9.66 4.19
CA GLY A 296 16.43 10.25 5.32
C GLY A 296 15.78 11.55 5.80
N TYR A 297 15.42 12.44 4.86
CA TYR A 297 14.70 13.67 5.17
C TYR A 297 13.31 13.38 5.72
N GLY A 298 12.62 12.40 5.12
CA GLY A 298 11.33 11.93 5.59
C GLY A 298 11.38 11.44 7.05
N LEU A 299 12.39 10.62 7.38
CA LEU A 299 12.60 10.11 8.73
C LEU A 299 12.93 11.22 9.74
N ILE A 300 13.79 12.17 9.38
CA ILE A 300 14.14 13.30 10.26
C ILE A 300 12.89 14.13 10.59
N ILE A 301 12.11 14.50 9.57
CA ILE A 301 10.87 15.27 9.77
C ILE A 301 9.86 14.43 10.58
N ALA A 302 9.78 13.11 10.36
CA ALA A 302 8.91 12.23 11.14
C ALA A 302 9.29 12.22 12.62
N ILE A 303 10.58 12.10 12.95
CA ILE A 303 11.06 12.16 14.33
C ILE A 303 10.69 13.52 14.97
N LEU A 304 10.93 14.62 14.26
CA LEU A 304 10.57 15.96 14.75
C LEU A 304 9.05 16.12 14.95
N ALA A 305 8.24 15.60 14.01
CA ALA A 305 6.79 15.62 14.08
C ALA A 305 6.27 14.81 15.27
N VAL A 306 6.78 13.59 15.50
CA VAL A 306 6.44 12.76 16.66
C VAL A 306 6.83 13.48 17.95
N LEU A 307 8.07 13.96 18.07
CA LEU A 307 8.54 14.70 19.24
C LEU A 307 7.68 15.94 19.52
N ARG A 308 7.17 16.61 18.48
CA ARG A 308 6.27 17.75 18.63
C ARG A 308 4.88 17.30 19.10
N SER A 309 4.28 16.30 18.45
CA SER A 309 2.94 15.79 18.73
C SER A 309 2.81 15.10 20.10
N THR A 310 3.92 14.59 20.66
CA THR A 310 3.94 13.95 21.98
C THR A 310 4.31 14.89 23.14
N ARG A 311 4.69 16.15 22.89
CA ARG A 311 5.00 17.15 23.96
C ARG A 311 3.81 17.45 24.84
N GLN A 312 2.62 17.50 24.26
CA GLN A 312 1.40 17.77 25.01
C GLN A 312 0.97 16.50 25.73
N SER A 313 1.21 16.45 27.05
CA SER A 313 0.69 15.41 27.93
C SER A 313 -0.78 15.11 27.57
N ALA A 314 -1.14 13.83 27.54
CA ALA A 314 -2.55 13.49 27.68
C ALA A 314 -3.00 14.16 28.97
N ALA A 315 -3.80 15.24 28.87
CA ALA A 315 -4.39 15.84 30.05
C ALA A 315 -5.00 14.70 30.83
N ALA A 316 -4.62 14.54 32.10
CA ALA A 316 -5.17 13.52 32.99
C ALA A 316 -6.68 13.62 32.82
N GLY A 317 -7.24 12.68 32.06
CA GLY A 317 -8.62 12.75 31.64
C GLY A 317 -9.41 12.62 32.92
N ASP A 318 -10.03 13.71 33.35
CA ASP A 318 -11.12 13.59 34.29
C ASP A 318 -12.05 12.52 33.72
N GLN A 319 -12.35 11.55 34.58
CA GLN A 319 -12.74 10.19 34.28
C GLN A 319 -14.11 10.07 33.58
N LEU A 320 -14.25 10.65 32.39
CA LEU A 320 -15.40 10.49 31.51
C LEU A 320 -15.21 9.24 30.63
N SER A 321 -14.91 8.13 31.29
CA SER A 321 -15.47 6.86 30.83
C SER A 321 -17.01 6.97 30.93
N VAL A 322 -17.75 6.13 30.19
CA VAL A 322 -19.22 5.98 30.30
C VAL A 322 -20.12 6.82 29.36
N GLN A 323 -19.66 7.33 28.21
CA GLN A 323 -20.62 7.78 27.15
C GLN A 323 -20.59 7.00 25.83
N GLY A 324 -19.69 6.03 25.65
CA GLY A 324 -19.67 5.13 24.48
C GLY A 324 -20.77 4.05 24.47
N ARG A 325 -21.43 3.76 25.60
CA ARG A 325 -22.50 2.74 25.72
C ARG A 325 -23.80 3.07 24.97
N LYS A 326 -23.90 4.24 24.33
CA LYS A 326 -25.12 4.71 23.63
C LYS A 326 -24.97 4.86 22.11
N GLU A 327 -23.78 4.65 21.56
CA GLU A 327 -23.56 4.53 20.11
C GLU A 327 -23.52 3.02 19.80
N GLY A 328 -24.14 2.53 18.71
CA GLY A 328 -24.57 1.13 18.48
C GLY A 328 -23.57 -0.04 18.69
N PRO A 329 -23.84 -1.26 18.22
CA PRO A 329 -22.96 -2.41 18.48
C PRO A 329 -21.49 -2.17 18.09
N SER A 330 -20.53 -2.50 18.96
CA SER A 330 -19.09 -2.33 18.69
C SER A 330 -18.61 -3.15 17.49
N LEU A 331 -19.24 -4.30 17.24
CA LEU A 331 -18.99 -5.14 16.07
C LEU A 331 -19.25 -4.39 14.77
N LEU A 332 -20.43 -3.76 14.64
CA LEU A 332 -20.82 -3.02 13.43
C LEU A 332 -19.93 -1.81 13.17
N VAL A 333 -19.45 -1.16 14.23
CA VAL A 333 -18.43 -0.10 14.10
C VAL A 333 -17.11 -0.67 13.60
N GLY A 334 -16.68 -1.84 14.09
CA GLY A 334 -15.49 -2.51 13.58
C GLY A 334 -15.60 -2.85 12.10
N LEU A 335 -16.72 -3.44 11.67
CA LEU A 335 -17.00 -3.68 10.25
C LEU A 335 -16.90 -2.38 9.43
N GLY A 336 -17.50 -1.29 9.92
CA GLY A 336 -17.43 0.03 9.29
C GLY A 336 -16.01 0.59 9.16
N ILE A 337 -15.16 0.41 10.18
CA ILE A 337 -13.76 0.81 10.12
C ILE A 337 -12.99 -0.01 9.07
N GLY A 338 -13.23 -1.33 9.01
CA GLY A 338 -12.59 -2.18 8.01
C GLY A 338 -12.92 -1.77 6.58
N GLY A 339 -14.20 -1.57 6.28
CA GLY A 339 -14.65 -1.09 4.97
C GLY A 339 -14.15 0.31 4.63
N LEU A 340 -14.15 1.23 5.60
CA LEU A 340 -13.66 2.59 5.41
C LEU A 340 -12.16 2.62 5.07
N PHE A 341 -11.33 1.94 5.87
CA PHE A 341 -9.88 1.90 5.63
C PHE A 341 -9.56 1.25 4.28
N PHE A 342 -10.26 0.16 3.94
CA PHE A 342 -10.09 -0.48 2.65
C PHE A 342 -10.45 0.48 1.52
N GLY A 343 -11.63 1.11 1.54
CA GLY A 343 -12.05 2.04 0.49
C GLY A 343 -11.16 3.27 0.34
N LEU A 344 -10.66 3.85 1.45
CA LEU A 344 -9.69 4.95 1.40
C LEU A 344 -8.36 4.50 0.79
N HIS A 345 -7.87 3.32 1.18
CA HIS A 345 -6.58 2.82 0.71
C HIS A 345 -6.65 2.35 -0.76
N SER A 346 -7.66 1.57 -1.13
CA SER A 346 -7.76 0.96 -2.46
C SER A 346 -8.12 1.98 -3.55
N LEU A 347 -8.76 3.10 -3.20
CA LEU A 347 -9.28 4.05 -4.20
C LEU A 347 -8.62 5.44 -4.15
N LEU A 348 -8.15 5.90 -2.98
CA LEU A 348 -7.76 7.30 -2.78
C LEU A 348 -6.27 7.51 -2.45
N SER A 349 -5.47 6.46 -2.28
CA SER A 349 -4.03 6.60 -2.02
C SER A 349 -3.21 7.04 -3.24
N ASP A 350 -3.86 7.16 -4.41
CA ASP A 350 -3.34 7.82 -5.59
C ASP A 350 -4.47 8.50 -6.34
N SER A 351 -4.17 9.61 -7.02
CA SER A 351 -5.17 10.38 -7.74
C SER A 351 -5.65 9.74 -9.04
N SER A 352 -4.87 8.81 -9.60
CA SER A 352 -5.10 8.18 -10.90
C SER A 352 -5.76 6.80 -10.83
N THR A 353 -5.84 6.16 -9.65
CA THR A 353 -6.41 4.81 -9.49
C THR A 353 -7.81 4.72 -10.11
N MET A 354 -8.75 5.58 -9.71
CA MET A 354 -10.12 5.55 -10.25
C MET A 354 -10.23 6.11 -11.68
N ILE A 355 -9.23 6.85 -12.16
CA ILE A 355 -9.16 7.28 -13.57
C ILE A 355 -8.89 6.05 -14.45
N LEU A 356 -7.98 5.18 -14.02
CA LEU A 356 -7.64 3.95 -14.74
C LEU A 356 -8.75 2.90 -14.72
N TRP A 357 -9.61 2.89 -13.69
CA TRP A 357 -10.82 2.05 -13.69
C TRP A 357 -11.78 2.35 -14.84
N VAL A 358 -11.79 3.60 -15.32
CA VAL A 358 -12.72 4.10 -16.33
C VAL A 358 -12.03 4.39 -17.67
N TRP A 359 -10.76 4.00 -17.80
CA TRP A 359 -9.95 4.12 -19.01
C TRP A 359 -10.29 3.00 -20.00
N GLU A 360 -10.38 3.33 -21.28
CA GLU A 360 -10.75 2.41 -22.37
C GLU A 360 -9.98 2.76 -23.67
N GLY A 361 -8.79 3.37 -23.56
CA GLY A 361 -7.95 3.69 -24.71
C GLY A 361 -8.35 4.94 -25.51
N TYR A 362 -7.97 4.96 -26.78
CA TYR A 362 -8.10 6.07 -27.73
C TYR A 362 -9.25 5.88 -28.72
N PRO A 363 -9.89 6.97 -29.22
CA PRO A 363 -9.68 8.35 -28.82
C PRO A 363 -10.08 8.59 -27.36
N VAL A 364 -9.37 9.47 -26.65
CA VAL A 364 -9.58 9.73 -25.22
C VAL A 364 -10.99 10.29 -24.99
N ARG A 365 -11.85 9.51 -24.35
CA ARG A 365 -13.25 9.88 -24.03
C ARG A 365 -13.48 10.16 -22.55
N GLY A 366 -12.46 10.00 -21.70
CA GLY A 366 -12.56 10.06 -20.25
C GLY A 366 -11.50 10.98 -19.62
N PRO A 367 -11.41 10.97 -18.28
CA PRO A 367 -10.32 11.65 -17.58
C PRO A 367 -8.96 11.03 -17.94
N ILE A 368 -7.92 11.84 -17.77
CA ILE A 368 -6.50 11.47 -17.84
C ILE A 368 -5.81 11.85 -16.54
N SER A 369 -4.77 11.11 -16.17
CA SER A 369 -4.03 11.22 -14.90
C SER A 369 -3.65 12.67 -14.55
N ALA A 370 -3.07 13.43 -15.50
CA ALA A 370 -2.90 14.87 -15.41
C ALA A 370 -3.66 15.57 -16.57
N PRO A 371 -4.53 16.57 -16.30
CA PRO A 371 -4.71 17.27 -15.03
C PRO A 371 -5.77 16.68 -14.09
N HIS A 372 -6.55 15.68 -14.53
CA HIS A 372 -7.80 15.34 -13.85
C HIS A 372 -7.61 14.66 -12.49
N GLY A 373 -6.43 14.12 -12.18
CA GLY A 373 -6.09 13.66 -10.83
C GLY A 373 -6.29 14.74 -9.76
N ALA A 374 -6.11 16.02 -10.10
CA ALA A 374 -6.40 17.13 -9.20
C ALA A 374 -7.90 17.24 -8.85
N TRP A 375 -8.81 16.73 -9.68
CA TRP A 375 -10.24 16.73 -9.39
C TRP A 375 -10.58 15.69 -8.31
N THR A 376 -9.93 14.53 -8.31
CA THR A 376 -10.01 13.54 -7.22
C THR A 376 -9.51 14.18 -5.92
N ILE A 377 -8.35 14.84 -5.94
CA ILE A 377 -7.77 15.51 -4.76
C ILE A 377 -8.69 16.64 -4.25
N ALA A 378 -9.31 17.40 -5.14
CA ALA A 378 -10.30 18.41 -4.79
C ALA A 378 -11.54 17.78 -4.15
N ALA A 379 -12.07 16.70 -4.71
CA ALA A 379 -13.18 15.94 -4.14
C ALA A 379 -12.84 15.39 -2.75
N MET A 380 -11.60 14.96 -2.51
CA MET A 380 -11.15 14.53 -1.18
C MET A 380 -11.23 15.67 -0.17
N GLY A 381 -10.76 16.87 -0.54
CA GLY A 381 -10.83 18.07 0.28
C GLY A 381 -12.27 18.50 0.57
N VAL A 382 -13.14 18.51 -0.44
CA VAL A 382 -14.58 18.84 -0.30
C VAL A 382 -15.27 17.85 0.63
N GLY A 383 -15.03 16.54 0.46
CA GLY A 383 -15.59 15.51 1.31
C GLY A 383 -15.17 15.67 2.77
N LEU A 384 -13.88 15.90 3.03
CA LEU A 384 -13.39 16.12 4.40
C LEU A 384 -14.02 17.37 5.03
N ILE A 385 -14.09 18.49 4.31
CA ILE A 385 -14.75 19.72 4.78
C ILE A 385 -16.23 19.42 5.10
N LEU A 386 -16.94 18.69 4.22
CA LEU A 386 -18.33 18.28 4.47
C LEU A 386 -18.46 17.47 5.78
N GLY A 387 -17.54 16.52 6.02
CA GLY A 387 -17.49 15.72 7.25
C GLY A 387 -17.25 16.54 8.51
N LEU A 388 -16.40 17.57 8.43
CA LEU A 388 -16.04 18.44 9.56
C LEU A 388 -17.14 19.45 9.91
N PHE A 389 -17.82 20.02 8.90
CA PHE A 389 -18.83 21.06 9.10
C PHE A 389 -20.25 20.50 9.21
N ASN A 390 -20.53 19.34 8.62
CA ASN A 390 -21.86 18.74 8.61
C ASN A 390 -21.81 17.23 8.92
N GLU A 391 -21.33 16.91 10.12
CA GLU A 391 -21.23 15.53 10.61
C GLU A 391 -22.57 14.77 10.54
N SER A 392 -23.70 15.46 10.75
CA SER A 392 -25.03 14.85 10.70
C SER A 392 -25.40 14.36 9.29
N LEU A 393 -25.06 15.15 8.26
CA LEU A 393 -25.26 14.76 6.88
C LEU A 393 -24.27 13.66 6.48
N ALA A 394 -23.01 13.76 6.92
CA ALA A 394 -21.95 12.80 6.62
C ALA A 394 -22.30 11.36 7.03
N ARG A 395 -22.99 11.19 8.17
CA ARG A 395 -23.46 9.88 8.69
C ARG A 395 -24.91 9.53 8.31
N SER A 396 -25.53 10.28 7.41
CA SER A 396 -26.92 10.04 7.03
C SER A 396 -27.04 8.88 6.05
N TRP A 397 -28.18 8.18 6.10
CA TRP A 397 -28.52 7.17 5.08
C TRP A 397 -28.65 7.76 3.68
N THR A 398 -29.03 9.03 3.57
CA THR A 398 -29.10 9.75 2.29
C THR A 398 -27.72 9.88 1.65
N LEU A 399 -26.73 10.40 2.39
CA LEU A 399 -25.38 10.56 1.84
C LEU A 399 -24.70 9.21 1.60
N TYR A 400 -24.94 8.21 2.46
CA TYR A 400 -24.52 6.83 2.20
C TYR A 400 -25.13 6.28 0.91
N GLY A 401 -26.44 6.47 0.68
CA GLY A 401 -27.11 6.05 -0.55
C GLY A 401 -26.52 6.72 -1.80
N ILE A 402 -26.21 8.03 -1.72
CA ILE A 402 -25.50 8.75 -2.79
C ILE A 402 -24.09 8.16 -3.01
N GLY A 403 -23.37 7.84 -1.94
CA GLY A 403 -22.09 7.15 -2.01
C GLY A 403 -22.18 5.78 -2.70
N CYS A 404 -23.21 4.99 -2.39
CA CYS A 404 -23.49 3.72 -3.07
C CYS A 404 -23.78 3.91 -4.56
N VAL A 405 -24.56 4.93 -4.94
CA VAL A 405 -24.78 5.27 -6.36
C VAL A 405 -23.45 5.63 -7.03
N GLY A 406 -22.59 6.42 -6.37
CA GLY A 406 -21.24 6.72 -6.86
C GLY A 406 -20.39 5.46 -7.08
N ALA A 407 -20.39 4.54 -6.12
CA ALA A 407 -19.71 3.25 -6.22
C ALA A 407 -20.25 2.39 -7.37
N THR A 408 -21.57 2.31 -7.55
CA THR A 408 -22.19 1.62 -8.69
C THR A 408 -21.76 2.26 -10.02
N PHE A 409 -21.73 3.59 -10.10
CA PHE A 409 -21.36 4.28 -11.33
C PHE A 409 -19.90 4.02 -11.71
N LEU A 410 -18.98 4.11 -10.75
CA LEU A 410 -17.57 3.77 -10.95
C LEU A 410 -17.38 2.31 -11.39
N THR A 411 -18.17 1.38 -10.83
CA THR A 411 -18.01 -0.05 -11.10
C THR A 411 -18.58 -0.46 -12.45
N LEU A 412 -19.69 0.14 -12.89
CA LEU A 412 -20.45 -0.31 -14.07
C LEU A 412 -20.28 0.55 -15.32
N TYR A 413 -19.74 1.77 -15.21
CA TYR A 413 -19.57 2.67 -16.35
C TYR A 413 -18.12 3.10 -16.50
N SER A 414 -17.70 3.26 -17.76
CA SER A 414 -16.39 3.81 -18.12
C SER A 414 -16.48 5.32 -18.45
N HIS A 415 -15.34 5.91 -18.80
CA HIS A 415 -15.17 7.31 -19.18
C HIS A 415 -15.66 8.30 -18.10
N TRP A 416 -16.08 9.50 -18.51
CA TRP A 416 -16.60 10.54 -17.62
C TRP A 416 -17.78 10.09 -16.75
N LYS A 417 -18.67 9.23 -17.26
CA LYS A 417 -19.83 8.73 -16.50
C LYS A 417 -19.38 7.93 -15.26
N GLY A 418 -18.43 7.02 -15.44
CA GLY A 418 -17.81 6.32 -14.31
C GLY A 418 -17.06 7.26 -13.38
N TYR A 419 -16.31 8.21 -13.95
CA TYR A 419 -15.51 9.16 -13.16
C TYR A 419 -16.34 10.10 -12.29
N TYR A 420 -17.50 10.57 -12.76
CA TYR A 420 -18.41 11.33 -11.89
C TYR A 420 -18.89 10.49 -10.70
N GLY A 421 -19.09 9.19 -10.90
CA GLY A 421 -19.34 8.24 -9.81
C GLY A 421 -18.18 8.16 -8.82
N ALA A 422 -16.94 8.08 -9.31
CA ALA A 422 -15.72 8.11 -8.49
C ALA A 422 -15.60 9.40 -7.65
N LEU A 423 -15.88 10.57 -8.23
CA LEU A 423 -15.82 11.84 -7.50
C LEU A 423 -16.89 11.89 -6.39
N VAL A 424 -18.11 11.42 -6.66
CA VAL A 424 -19.18 11.32 -5.65
C VAL A 424 -18.79 10.37 -4.53
N LEU A 425 -18.24 9.20 -4.86
CA LEU A 425 -17.77 8.23 -3.88
C LEU A 425 -16.62 8.80 -3.03
N THR A 426 -15.69 9.52 -3.65
CA THR A 426 -14.56 10.18 -2.97
C THR A 426 -15.04 11.19 -1.92
N VAL A 427 -15.99 12.05 -2.29
CA VAL A 427 -16.60 13.02 -1.36
C VAL A 427 -17.24 12.28 -0.19
N TYR A 428 -17.96 11.18 -0.45
CA TYR A 428 -18.59 10.37 0.59
C TYR A 428 -17.58 9.72 1.54
N LEU A 429 -16.56 9.03 1.02
CA LEU A 429 -15.55 8.33 1.81
C LEU A 429 -14.80 9.28 2.75
N MET A 430 -14.42 10.46 2.25
CA MET A 430 -13.75 11.47 3.06
C MET A 430 -14.69 12.11 4.09
N ALA A 431 -15.96 12.34 3.74
CA ALA A 431 -16.95 12.90 4.66
C ALA A 431 -17.28 11.93 5.81
N VAL A 432 -17.50 10.65 5.51
CA VAL A 432 -17.91 9.63 6.49
C VAL A 432 -16.76 9.21 7.41
N SER A 433 -15.51 9.47 7.01
CA SER A 433 -14.31 9.18 7.81
C SER A 433 -14.35 9.81 9.21
N VAL A 434 -14.73 11.08 9.29
CA VAL A 434 -14.79 11.84 10.55
C VAL A 434 -15.74 11.20 11.59
N PRO A 435 -17.04 11.00 11.29
CA PRO A 435 -17.98 10.41 12.23
C PRO A 435 -17.70 8.94 12.57
N LEU A 436 -17.22 8.13 11.62
CA LEU A 436 -16.97 6.69 11.85
C LEU A 436 -15.77 6.48 12.77
N VAL A 437 -14.63 7.11 12.47
CA VAL A 437 -13.44 7.04 13.33
C VAL A 437 -13.73 7.67 14.69
N GLY A 438 -14.47 8.79 14.71
CA GLY A 438 -14.89 9.44 15.95
C GLY A 438 -15.77 8.56 16.83
N SER A 439 -16.63 7.72 16.25
CA SER A 439 -17.42 6.74 17.00
C SER A 439 -16.57 5.56 17.47
N ALA A 440 -15.70 5.02 16.61
CA ALA A 440 -14.81 3.91 16.93
C ALA A 440 -13.87 4.24 18.10
N ALA A 441 -13.31 5.45 18.13
CA ALA A 441 -12.43 5.92 19.18
C ALA A 441 -13.07 5.91 20.58
N ARG A 442 -14.41 6.03 20.67
CA ARG A 442 -15.15 6.04 21.94
C ARG A 442 -15.64 4.66 22.38
N LYS A 443 -15.27 3.60 21.66
CA LYS A 443 -15.64 2.20 21.95
C LYS A 443 -14.40 1.41 22.34
N SER A 444 -14.63 0.16 22.77
CA SER A 444 -13.56 -0.80 23.08
C SER A 444 -12.62 -0.92 21.87
N PRO A 445 -11.34 -0.51 22.00
CA PRO A 445 -10.42 -0.50 20.87
C PRO A 445 -10.20 -1.88 20.27
N ALA A 446 -10.18 -2.89 21.13
CA ALA A 446 -9.97 -4.26 20.71
C ALA A 446 -11.13 -4.80 19.86
N LYS A 447 -12.37 -4.33 20.11
CA LYS A 447 -13.54 -4.67 19.28
C LYS A 447 -13.67 -3.78 18.06
N ALA A 448 -13.51 -2.46 18.19
CA ALA A 448 -13.68 -1.53 17.09
C ALA A 448 -12.52 -1.61 16.09
N PHE A 449 -11.29 -1.45 16.56
CA PHE A 449 -10.11 -1.45 15.70
C PHE A 449 -9.56 -2.85 15.47
N GLY A 450 -9.57 -3.75 16.46
CA GLY A 450 -9.11 -5.12 16.27
C GLY A 450 -9.91 -5.87 15.20
N ILE A 451 -11.25 -5.83 15.28
CA ILE A 451 -12.11 -6.41 14.22
C ILE A 451 -11.98 -5.62 12.93
N GLY A 452 -11.96 -4.28 12.99
CA GLY A 452 -11.84 -3.45 11.79
C GLY A 452 -10.60 -3.73 10.98
N PHE A 453 -9.43 -3.86 11.62
CA PHE A 453 -8.18 -4.18 10.93
C PHE A 453 -8.11 -5.63 10.45
N LEU A 454 -8.73 -6.58 11.17
CA LEU A 454 -8.87 -7.95 10.68
C LEU A 454 -9.72 -7.99 9.39
N VAL A 455 -10.84 -7.27 9.37
CA VAL A 455 -11.72 -7.15 8.20
C VAL A 455 -11.02 -6.41 7.07
N TYR A 456 -10.28 -5.34 7.36
CA TYR A 456 -9.46 -4.65 6.37
C TYR A 456 -8.44 -5.60 5.72
N ASN A 457 -7.70 -6.40 6.51
CA ASN A 457 -6.75 -7.37 5.96
C ASN A 457 -7.45 -8.43 5.11
N PHE A 458 -8.63 -8.90 5.53
CA PHE A 458 -9.46 -9.79 4.71
C PHE A 458 -9.87 -9.13 3.40
N MET A 459 -10.28 -7.86 3.41
CA MET A 459 -10.64 -7.12 2.20
C MET A 459 -9.43 -6.92 1.27
N VAL A 460 -8.23 -6.69 1.81
CA VAL A 460 -6.98 -6.65 1.01
C VAL A 460 -6.72 -8.00 0.35
N LEU A 461 -6.88 -9.11 1.07
CA LEU A 461 -6.79 -10.47 0.51
C LEU A 461 -7.86 -10.74 -0.56
N PHE A 462 -9.10 -10.35 -0.29
CA PHE A 462 -10.21 -10.49 -1.23
C PHE A 462 -9.94 -9.71 -2.53
N HIS A 463 -9.37 -8.51 -2.42
CA HIS A 463 -8.94 -7.71 -3.56
C HIS A 463 -7.81 -8.35 -4.37
N VAL A 464 -6.96 -9.18 -3.76
CA VAL A 464 -5.94 -9.98 -4.48
C VAL A 464 -6.58 -11.21 -5.14
N TRP A 465 -7.53 -11.87 -4.48
CA TRP A 465 -8.17 -13.08 -5.01
C TRP A 465 -8.90 -12.85 -6.35
N VAL A 466 -9.48 -11.67 -6.56
CA VAL A 466 -10.22 -11.39 -7.81
C VAL A 466 -9.32 -11.29 -9.05
N VAL A 467 -8.00 -11.13 -8.88
CA VAL A 467 -7.01 -11.04 -9.98
C VAL A 467 -6.03 -12.22 -9.98
N ALA A 468 -5.46 -12.56 -8.83
CA ALA A 468 -4.49 -13.65 -8.69
C ALA A 468 -5.18 -15.00 -8.46
N TYR A 469 -6.38 -15.20 -9.01
CA TYR A 469 -7.22 -16.37 -8.72
C TYR A 469 -6.57 -17.69 -9.14
N ALA A 470 -5.68 -17.67 -10.15
CA ALA A 470 -4.91 -18.84 -10.58
C ALA A 470 -3.88 -19.31 -9.53
N PHE A 471 -3.41 -18.40 -8.65
CA PHE A 471 -2.28 -18.66 -7.73
C PHE A 471 -2.69 -18.90 -6.28
N VAL A 472 -3.89 -18.45 -5.89
CA VAL A 472 -4.27 -18.39 -4.48
C VAL A 472 -5.40 -19.37 -4.16
N PRO A 473 -5.29 -20.18 -3.09
CA PRO A 473 -6.36 -21.08 -2.67
C PRO A 473 -7.69 -20.32 -2.45
N GLY A 474 -8.76 -20.81 -3.08
CA GLY A 474 -10.09 -20.18 -3.04
C GLY A 474 -10.28 -19.03 -4.05
N GLY A 475 -9.23 -18.61 -4.75
CA GLY A 475 -9.28 -17.60 -5.82
C GLY A 475 -10.34 -17.86 -6.89
N PRO A 476 -10.46 -19.08 -7.46
CA PRO A 476 -11.43 -19.37 -8.52
C PRO A 476 -12.89 -19.12 -8.12
N LEU A 477 -13.23 -19.10 -6.83
CA LEU A 477 -14.59 -18.84 -6.34
C LEU A 477 -15.02 -17.38 -6.51
N VAL A 478 -14.05 -16.47 -6.63
CA VAL A 478 -14.28 -15.03 -6.71
C VAL A 478 -13.58 -14.40 -7.91
N ARG A 479 -13.21 -15.23 -8.89
CA ARG A 479 -12.59 -14.82 -10.15
C ARG A 479 -13.41 -13.68 -10.77
N GLU A 480 -12.73 -12.58 -11.11
CA GLU A 480 -13.31 -11.45 -11.84
C GLU A 480 -14.43 -10.67 -11.11
N HIS A 481 -14.58 -10.87 -9.79
CA HIS A 481 -15.66 -10.25 -9.01
C HIS A 481 -15.24 -8.98 -8.24
N THR A 482 -14.70 -7.98 -8.95
CA THR A 482 -14.42 -6.65 -8.35
C THR A 482 -15.70 -5.94 -7.88
N ASP A 483 -16.83 -6.23 -8.51
CA ASP A 483 -18.16 -5.78 -8.10
C ASP A 483 -18.54 -6.29 -6.70
N TRP A 484 -18.17 -7.53 -6.35
CA TRP A 484 -18.37 -8.05 -5.00
C TRP A 484 -17.48 -7.33 -3.99
N VAL A 485 -16.21 -7.07 -4.33
CA VAL A 485 -15.29 -6.33 -3.46
C VAL A 485 -15.86 -4.93 -3.15
N MET A 486 -16.35 -4.21 -4.17
CA MET A 486 -17.00 -2.90 -3.98
C MET A 486 -18.28 -3.01 -3.15
N THR A 487 -19.13 -4.00 -3.45
CA THR A 487 -20.40 -4.21 -2.73
C THR A 487 -20.16 -4.50 -1.25
N VAL A 488 -19.24 -5.42 -0.93
CA VAL A 488 -18.86 -5.74 0.44
C VAL A 488 -18.27 -4.52 1.14
N THR A 489 -17.42 -3.73 0.46
CA THR A 489 -16.87 -2.47 1.00
C THR A 489 -17.99 -1.52 1.44
N MET A 490 -18.97 -1.28 0.57
CA MET A 490 -20.08 -0.38 0.89
C MET A 490 -21.00 -0.95 1.98
N LEU A 491 -21.28 -2.26 1.99
CA LEU A 491 -22.05 -2.91 3.06
C LEU A 491 -21.35 -2.80 4.43
N LEU A 492 -20.03 -2.98 4.47
CA LEU A 492 -19.22 -2.82 5.67
C LEU A 492 -19.31 -1.37 6.18
N ILE A 493 -19.13 -0.37 5.30
CA ILE A 493 -19.31 1.04 5.66
C ILE A 493 -20.74 1.31 6.16
N GLY A 494 -21.75 0.72 5.52
CA GLY A 494 -23.16 0.79 5.92
C GLY A 494 -23.41 0.28 7.34
N CYS A 495 -22.70 -0.77 7.77
CA CYS A 495 -22.74 -1.24 9.16
C CYS A 495 -22.24 -0.16 10.14
N GLY A 496 -21.16 0.55 9.78
CA GLY A 496 -20.65 1.69 10.54
C GLY A 496 -21.64 2.86 10.59
N VAL A 497 -22.25 3.22 9.45
CA VAL A 497 -23.29 4.25 9.36
C VAL A 497 -24.48 3.90 10.24
N PHE A 498 -24.99 2.67 10.18
CA PHE A 498 -26.07 2.19 11.03
C PHE A 498 -25.72 2.36 12.52
N ALA A 499 -24.53 1.91 12.92
CA ALA A 499 -24.10 1.97 14.32
C ALA A 499 -23.91 3.41 14.84
N THR A 500 -23.55 4.36 13.97
CA THR A 500 -23.39 5.78 14.33
C THR A 500 -24.69 6.57 14.27
N PHE A 501 -25.63 6.20 13.40
CA PHE A 501 -26.95 6.83 13.28
C PHE A 501 -27.83 6.61 14.52
N SER A 502 -27.74 5.44 15.17
CA SER A 502 -28.52 5.10 16.39
C SER A 502 -28.13 5.88 17.67
N SER A 503 -27.42 7.01 17.56
CA SER A 503 -26.91 7.78 18.70
C SER A 503 -27.98 8.70 19.31
N THR A 504 -28.10 8.72 20.64
CA THR A 504 -29.14 9.51 21.35
C THR A 504 -29.01 11.04 21.21
N PRO A 505 -30.12 11.82 21.25
CA PRO A 505 -30.13 13.29 21.10
C PRO A 505 -29.28 14.07 22.13
N ALA A 506 -29.04 13.51 23.31
CA ALA A 506 -28.22 14.12 24.36
C ALA A 506 -26.71 14.15 24.00
N ALA A 507 -26.23 13.12 23.30
CA ALA A 507 -24.85 13.10 22.77
C ALA A 507 -24.67 14.13 21.65
N GLN A 508 -25.72 14.35 20.85
CA GLN A 508 -25.76 15.34 19.78
C GLN A 508 -25.69 16.78 20.33
N ARG A 509 -26.40 17.09 21.42
CA ARG A 509 -26.30 18.39 22.12
C ARG A 509 -24.91 18.69 22.67
N LYS A 510 -24.22 17.70 23.23
CA LYS A 510 -22.86 17.86 23.78
C LYS A 510 -21.81 18.06 22.67
N ARG A 511 -21.99 17.44 21.50
CA ARG A 511 -21.17 17.69 20.29
C ARG A 511 -21.31 19.12 19.77
N ILE A 512 -22.54 19.66 19.74
CA ILE A 512 -22.80 21.05 19.31
C ILE A 512 -22.11 22.07 20.24
N ASN A 513 -22.07 21.81 21.55
CA ASN A 513 -21.40 22.70 22.50
C ASN A 513 -19.86 22.60 22.41
N ALA A 514 -19.32 21.42 22.12
CA ALA A 514 -17.90 21.25 21.85
C ALA A 514 -17.48 21.99 20.55
N PHE A 515 -18.31 21.90 19.51
CA PHE A 515 -18.14 22.55 18.20
C PHE A 515 -17.95 24.08 18.27
N LEU A 516 -18.56 24.76 19.26
CA LEU A 516 -18.47 26.21 19.43
C LEU A 516 -17.11 26.68 19.98
N ASN A 517 -16.45 25.87 20.83
CA ASN A 517 -15.11 26.18 21.39
C ASN A 517 -13.95 25.77 20.48
N GLN A 518 -14.22 25.18 19.30
CA GLN A 518 -13.25 24.44 18.48
C GLN A 518 -12.86 25.13 17.15
N ARG A 519 -13.33 26.37 16.91
CA ARG A 519 -13.18 27.03 15.61
C ARG A 519 -11.75 27.43 15.25
N LYS A 520 -10.85 27.61 16.22
CA LYS A 520 -9.46 28.08 15.97
C LYS A 520 -8.54 27.02 15.36
N GLN A 521 -8.57 25.77 15.86
CA GLN A 521 -7.72 24.69 15.33
C GLN A 521 -8.12 24.25 13.91
N ARG A 522 -9.42 24.29 13.61
CA ARG A 522 -9.94 23.98 12.26
C ARG A 522 -9.36 24.88 11.18
N LEU A 523 -9.10 26.15 11.50
CA LEU A 523 -8.55 27.11 10.52
C LEU A 523 -7.18 26.67 10.00
N TYR A 524 -6.28 26.16 10.86
CA TYR A 524 -4.98 25.68 10.40
C TYR A 524 -5.09 24.47 9.47
N TYR A 525 -5.98 23.51 9.79
CA TYR A 525 -6.25 22.38 8.91
C TYR A 525 -6.84 22.82 7.56
N LEU A 526 -7.71 23.83 7.55
CA LEU A 526 -8.22 24.42 6.31
C LEU A 526 -7.13 25.15 5.51
N TYR A 527 -6.20 25.85 6.16
CA TYR A 527 -5.05 26.44 5.49
C TYR A 527 -4.14 25.38 4.86
N ILE A 528 -3.90 24.27 5.55
CA ILE A 528 -3.13 23.15 5.00
C ILE A 528 -3.87 22.52 3.81
N ILE A 529 -5.18 22.28 3.92
CA ILE A 529 -5.98 21.79 2.79
C ILE A 529 -5.89 22.77 1.61
N ALA A 530 -6.08 24.06 1.83
CA ALA A 530 -5.99 25.07 0.77
C ALA A 530 -4.60 25.08 0.10
N ALA A 531 -3.52 24.98 0.89
CA ALA A 531 -2.17 24.86 0.36
C ALA A 531 -1.99 23.58 -0.49
N LEU A 532 -2.47 22.44 -0.01
CA LEU A 532 -2.43 21.18 -0.75
C LEU A 532 -3.23 21.23 -2.06
N GLN A 533 -4.39 21.89 -2.07
CA GLN A 533 -5.19 22.09 -3.28
C GLN A 533 -4.47 23.00 -4.29
N LEU A 534 -3.84 24.07 -3.82
CA LEU A 534 -3.02 24.94 -4.68
C LEU A 534 -1.84 24.17 -5.28
N THR A 535 -1.12 23.38 -4.47
CA THR A 535 -0.06 22.51 -4.97
C THR A 535 -0.59 21.54 -6.02
N SER A 536 -1.73 20.89 -5.78
CA SER A 536 -2.35 19.99 -6.76
C SER A 536 -2.72 20.69 -8.07
N ILE A 537 -3.26 21.91 -8.02
CA ILE A 537 -3.61 22.69 -9.21
C ILE A 537 -2.34 23.10 -9.97
N SER A 538 -1.31 23.58 -9.26
CA SER A 538 -0.03 23.93 -9.86
C SER A 538 0.63 22.72 -10.53
N THR A 539 0.65 21.56 -9.85
CA THR A 539 1.16 20.31 -10.41
C THR A 539 0.38 19.90 -11.66
N ALA A 540 -0.95 19.96 -11.63
CA ALA A 540 -1.78 19.63 -12.78
C ALA A 540 -1.51 20.53 -14.00
N TYR A 541 -1.26 21.82 -13.76
CA TYR A 541 -0.90 22.77 -14.81
C TYR A 541 0.50 22.46 -15.40
N LEU A 542 1.48 22.20 -14.53
CA LEU A 542 2.86 21.91 -14.95
C LEU A 542 3.02 20.58 -15.68
N ARG A 543 2.16 19.60 -15.37
CA ARG A 543 2.18 18.25 -15.95
C ARG A 543 1.17 18.08 -17.09
N PHE A 544 0.59 19.16 -17.60
CA PHE A 544 -0.37 19.06 -18.70
C PHE A 544 0.36 18.59 -19.98
N PRO A 545 -0.10 17.51 -20.65
CA PRO A 545 0.62 16.97 -21.80
C PRO A 545 0.70 17.97 -22.97
N THR A 546 1.87 18.07 -23.59
CA THR A 546 2.13 18.98 -24.73
C THR A 546 1.76 18.38 -26.08
N TYR A 547 1.76 17.04 -26.19
CA TYR A 547 1.42 16.27 -27.40
C TYR A 547 2.21 16.67 -28.66
N ASP A 548 3.42 17.18 -28.51
CA ASP A 548 4.33 17.62 -29.57
C ASP A 548 5.58 16.73 -29.68
N TYR A 549 5.37 15.43 -29.52
CA TYR A 549 6.44 14.43 -29.45
C TYR A 549 7.09 14.17 -30.80
N VAL A 550 8.41 13.96 -30.79
CA VAL A 550 9.22 13.78 -32.00
C VAL A 550 9.96 12.43 -31.95
N PRO A 551 9.81 11.55 -32.96
CA PRO A 551 10.53 10.29 -33.07
C PRO A 551 12.02 10.50 -33.40
N TYR A 552 12.86 9.52 -33.07
CA TYR A 552 14.32 9.62 -33.16
C TYR A 552 14.85 9.69 -34.60
N HIS A 553 14.29 8.91 -35.52
CA HIS A 553 14.80 8.77 -36.90
C HIS A 553 13.76 9.16 -37.95
N LYS A 554 13.22 10.37 -37.81
CA LYS A 554 12.17 10.90 -38.69
C LYS A 554 12.61 11.00 -40.15
N ASP A 555 13.85 11.39 -40.40
CA ASP A 555 14.35 11.68 -41.75
C ASP A 555 14.55 10.40 -42.58
N GLU A 556 14.81 9.27 -41.91
CA GLU A 556 14.98 7.95 -42.52
C GLU A 556 13.68 7.15 -42.66
N ASN A 557 12.53 7.72 -42.27
CA ASN A 557 11.21 7.03 -42.21
C ASN A 557 11.28 5.66 -41.51
N ILE A 558 12.05 5.58 -40.44
CA ILE A 558 12.28 4.36 -39.67
C ILE A 558 11.92 4.62 -38.21
N PHE A 559 11.21 3.68 -37.59
CA PHE A 559 10.93 3.75 -36.17
C PHE A 559 11.45 2.52 -35.45
N THR A 560 11.86 2.72 -34.19
CA THR A 560 12.29 1.66 -33.30
C THR A 560 11.11 1.22 -32.43
N ALA A 561 10.74 -0.05 -32.47
CA ALA A 561 9.73 -0.63 -31.61
C ALA A 561 10.34 -1.61 -30.60
N GLY A 562 9.87 -1.59 -29.35
CA GLY A 562 10.35 -2.45 -28.28
C GLY A 562 9.24 -3.17 -27.51
N ILE A 563 9.59 -4.25 -26.84
CA ILE A 563 8.75 -4.95 -25.87
C ILE A 563 9.56 -5.27 -24.63
N TRP A 564 8.98 -5.07 -23.44
CA TRP A 564 9.63 -5.36 -22.17
C TRP A 564 8.64 -5.79 -21.10
N THR A 565 8.92 -6.91 -20.43
CA THR A 565 8.21 -7.31 -19.19
C THR A 565 8.91 -6.67 -18.00
N ILE A 566 8.22 -5.76 -17.31
CA ILE A 566 8.88 -4.80 -16.42
C ILE A 566 8.79 -5.15 -14.93
N HIS A 567 8.25 -6.32 -14.60
CA HIS A 567 8.12 -6.80 -13.22
C HIS A 567 7.56 -5.75 -12.26
N PHE A 568 6.48 -5.06 -12.68
CA PHE A 568 5.85 -3.99 -11.90
C PHE A 568 6.83 -2.87 -11.48
N SER A 569 7.80 -2.57 -12.34
CA SER A 569 8.82 -1.54 -12.14
C SER A 569 9.60 -1.72 -10.84
N LEU A 570 9.86 -2.98 -10.49
CA LEU A 570 10.73 -3.37 -9.39
C LEU A 570 11.95 -4.06 -9.96
N ASP A 571 13.13 -3.69 -9.45
CA ASP A 571 14.37 -4.35 -9.83
C ASP A 571 14.63 -5.64 -9.07
N ASN A 572 15.72 -6.34 -9.42
CA ASN A 572 16.06 -7.63 -8.82
C ASN A 572 16.30 -7.55 -7.30
N ASP A 573 16.52 -6.35 -6.77
CA ASP A 573 16.70 -6.07 -5.34
C ASP A 573 15.41 -5.46 -4.71
N MET A 574 14.28 -5.48 -5.45
CA MET A 574 12.96 -4.97 -5.08
C MET A 574 12.88 -3.44 -4.91
N TRP A 575 13.74 -2.69 -5.59
CA TRP A 575 13.67 -1.23 -5.63
C TRP A 575 12.94 -0.71 -6.85
N SER A 576 12.44 0.51 -6.75
CA SER A 576 11.81 1.20 -7.87
C SER A 576 12.79 1.36 -9.04
N SER A 577 12.43 0.86 -10.23
CA SER A 577 13.34 0.76 -11.39
C SER A 577 13.05 1.73 -12.54
N GLU A 578 12.02 2.56 -12.44
CA GLU A 578 11.48 3.37 -13.54
C GLU A 578 12.47 4.36 -14.17
N TYR A 579 13.34 4.99 -13.38
CA TYR A 579 14.37 5.91 -13.88
C TYR A 579 15.42 5.18 -14.72
N ARG A 580 15.80 3.99 -14.28
CA ARG A 580 16.76 3.14 -14.98
C ARG A 580 16.13 2.58 -16.26
N MET A 581 14.84 2.22 -16.21
CA MET A 581 14.08 1.81 -17.39
C MET A 581 14.01 2.94 -18.42
N ARG A 582 13.66 4.16 -17.99
CA ARG A 582 13.67 5.37 -18.83
C ARG A 582 15.01 5.52 -19.55
N ASP A 583 16.12 5.43 -18.82
CA ASP A 583 17.44 5.66 -19.41
C ASP A 583 17.76 4.64 -20.50
N VAL A 584 17.38 3.36 -20.31
CA VAL A 584 17.58 2.32 -21.32
C VAL A 584 16.66 2.51 -22.53
N ILE A 585 15.38 2.86 -22.33
CA ILE A 585 14.43 3.14 -23.41
C ILE A 585 14.92 4.33 -24.27
N LYS A 586 15.41 5.38 -23.60
CA LYS A 586 15.95 6.58 -24.24
C LYS A 586 17.22 6.29 -25.03
N GLU A 587 18.13 5.51 -24.46
CA GLU A 587 19.42 5.17 -25.09
C GLU A 587 19.28 4.17 -26.23
N LEU A 588 18.25 3.31 -26.21
CA LEU A 588 17.91 2.45 -27.33
C LEU A 588 17.15 3.16 -28.45
N GLU A 589 16.86 4.46 -28.26
CA GLU A 589 16.16 5.29 -29.24
C GLU A 589 14.80 4.69 -29.63
N ILE A 590 14.05 4.21 -28.63
CA ILE A 590 12.76 3.55 -28.85
C ILE A 590 11.65 4.59 -29.08
N ASP A 591 10.92 4.43 -30.19
CA ASP A 591 9.79 5.28 -30.56
C ASP A 591 8.44 4.70 -30.13
N VAL A 592 8.30 3.38 -30.12
CA VAL A 592 7.08 2.67 -29.72
C VAL A 592 7.46 1.53 -28.78
N ILE A 593 6.83 1.43 -27.61
CA ILE A 593 7.14 0.35 -26.66
C ILE A 593 5.88 -0.24 -26.04
N GLY A 594 5.81 -1.58 -26.08
CA GLY A 594 4.90 -2.35 -25.24
C GLY A 594 5.55 -2.67 -23.90
N LEU A 595 4.81 -2.45 -22.80
CA LEU A 595 5.24 -2.85 -21.46
C LEU A 595 4.28 -3.92 -20.93
N LEU A 596 4.80 -5.01 -20.38
CA LEU A 596 4.02 -6.10 -19.79
C LEU A 596 4.24 -6.13 -18.27
N GLU A 597 3.29 -6.66 -17.51
CA GLU A 597 3.28 -6.56 -16.03
C GLU A 597 3.26 -5.10 -15.56
N SER A 598 2.40 -4.31 -16.20
CA SER A 598 2.31 -2.85 -16.03
C SER A 598 1.19 -2.38 -15.08
N ASP A 599 0.32 -3.27 -14.56
CA ASP A 599 -0.72 -2.87 -13.60
C ASP A 599 -0.15 -2.72 -12.19
N LEU A 600 0.05 -1.45 -11.79
CA LEU A 600 0.57 -1.05 -10.48
C LEU A 600 -0.51 -0.41 -9.58
N GLN A 601 -1.77 -0.37 -10.02
CA GLN A 601 -2.87 0.33 -9.34
C GLN A 601 -3.60 -0.55 -8.32
N ARG A 602 -2.81 -1.38 -7.62
CA ARG A 602 -3.27 -2.24 -6.54
C ARG A 602 -2.50 -1.92 -5.27
N ILE A 603 -3.14 -2.15 -4.12
CA ILE A 603 -2.55 -1.90 -2.79
C ILE A 603 -1.16 -2.55 -2.65
N ILE A 604 -1.02 -3.79 -3.15
CA ILE A 604 0.24 -4.54 -3.06
C ILE A 604 1.39 -3.91 -3.86
N MET A 605 1.07 -3.10 -4.89
CA MET A 605 2.03 -2.36 -5.71
C MET A 605 2.11 -0.88 -5.32
N GLY A 606 1.46 -0.47 -4.22
CA GLY A 606 1.47 0.91 -3.72
C GLY A 606 0.49 1.86 -4.40
N ASN A 607 -0.41 1.36 -5.27
CA ASN A 607 -1.31 2.18 -6.10
C ASN A 607 -0.55 3.26 -6.87
N ARG A 608 0.37 2.87 -7.75
CA ARG A 608 1.20 3.80 -8.55
C ARG A 608 1.04 3.51 -10.03
N ASP A 609 1.69 4.29 -10.88
CA ASP A 609 1.70 4.13 -12.32
C ASP A 609 3.01 4.64 -12.93
N THR A 610 3.88 3.70 -13.29
CA THR A 610 5.15 4.00 -13.94
C THR A 610 4.98 4.48 -15.37
N THR A 611 3.92 4.06 -16.06
CA THR A 611 3.70 4.44 -17.46
C THR A 611 3.46 5.95 -17.59
N GLN A 612 2.86 6.56 -16.57
CA GLN A 612 2.73 8.01 -16.48
C GLN A 612 4.09 8.71 -16.46
N PHE A 613 5.01 8.27 -15.60
CA PHE A 613 6.36 8.83 -15.53
C PHE A 613 7.11 8.67 -16.86
N LEU A 614 7.09 7.46 -17.44
CA LEU A 614 7.78 7.18 -18.70
C LEU A 614 7.22 8.03 -19.84
N ALA A 615 5.90 8.16 -19.95
CA ALA A 615 5.25 8.94 -21.00
C ALA A 615 5.59 10.44 -20.90
N GLU A 616 5.57 11.00 -19.69
CA GLU A 616 5.89 12.42 -19.47
C GLU A 616 7.38 12.72 -19.66
N ASP A 617 8.29 11.89 -19.14
CA ASP A 617 9.74 12.13 -19.22
C ASP A 617 10.30 11.85 -20.62
N LEU A 618 9.84 10.78 -21.28
CA LEU A 618 10.29 10.43 -22.64
C LEU A 618 9.57 11.21 -23.74
N GLY A 619 8.48 11.92 -23.41
CA GLY A 619 7.61 12.60 -24.38
C GLY A 619 6.95 11.59 -25.31
N MET A 620 5.96 10.86 -24.80
CA MET A 620 5.22 9.83 -25.52
C MET A 620 3.71 9.91 -25.20
N TYR A 621 2.88 9.56 -26.18
CA TYR A 621 1.50 9.17 -25.96
C TYR A 621 1.47 7.85 -25.18
N VAL A 622 0.44 7.65 -24.37
CA VAL A 622 0.31 6.45 -23.53
C VAL A 622 -1.11 5.92 -23.58
N ASP A 623 -1.23 4.65 -23.94
CA ASP A 623 -2.37 3.84 -23.58
C ASP A 623 -1.98 2.93 -22.40
N TYR A 624 -2.60 3.18 -21.25
CA TYR A 624 -2.36 2.46 -20.01
C TYR A 624 -2.80 0.98 -20.06
N GLY A 625 -3.60 0.60 -21.07
CA GLY A 625 -4.19 -0.72 -21.20
C GLY A 625 -5.40 -0.95 -20.30
N PRO A 626 -5.82 -2.22 -20.13
CA PRO A 626 -6.96 -2.57 -19.29
C PRO A 626 -6.77 -2.07 -17.86
N GLY A 627 -7.79 -1.39 -17.33
CA GLY A 627 -7.78 -0.91 -15.95
C GLY A 627 -7.67 -2.03 -14.89
N PRO A 628 -7.32 -1.71 -13.64
CA PRO A 628 -7.16 -2.71 -12.57
C PRO A 628 -8.47 -3.47 -12.23
N ASN A 629 -9.62 -2.95 -12.65
CA ASN A 629 -10.93 -3.61 -12.58
C ASN A 629 -11.17 -4.68 -13.66
N LYS A 630 -10.21 -4.89 -14.59
CA LYS A 630 -10.26 -5.89 -15.67
C LYS A 630 -9.45 -7.16 -15.35
N HIS A 631 -8.93 -7.27 -14.13
CA HIS A 631 -8.37 -8.52 -13.56
C HIS A 631 -7.19 -9.13 -14.34
N THR A 632 -6.32 -8.28 -14.90
CA THR A 632 -5.06 -8.72 -15.55
C THR A 632 -3.85 -8.13 -14.83
N TRP A 633 -2.64 -8.61 -15.15
CA TRP A 633 -1.38 -7.96 -14.71
C TRP A 633 -0.97 -6.76 -15.56
N GLY A 634 -1.79 -6.38 -16.54
CA GLY A 634 -1.59 -5.21 -17.37
C GLY A 634 -0.66 -5.44 -18.57
N CYS A 635 -0.95 -4.69 -19.63
CA CYS A 635 -0.04 -4.37 -20.71
C CYS A 635 -0.29 -2.92 -21.10
N ALA A 636 0.75 -2.16 -21.43
CA ALA A 636 0.65 -0.75 -21.81
C ALA A 636 1.37 -0.50 -23.13
N LEU A 637 0.95 0.54 -23.85
CA LEU A 637 1.56 1.01 -25.09
C LEU A 637 2.00 2.46 -24.93
N LEU A 638 3.28 2.73 -25.13
CA LEU A 638 3.79 4.09 -25.23
C LEU A 638 4.29 4.34 -26.66
N SER A 639 4.02 5.52 -27.20
CA SER A 639 4.36 5.87 -28.58
C SER A 639 4.76 7.33 -28.72
N LYS A 640 5.84 7.62 -29.43
CA LYS A 640 6.17 8.98 -29.90
C LYS A 640 5.25 9.45 -31.04
N PHE A 641 4.57 8.51 -31.71
CA PHE A 641 3.56 8.77 -32.72
C PHE A 641 2.15 8.89 -32.11
N PRO A 642 1.28 9.77 -32.63
CA PRO A 642 -0.10 9.87 -32.18
C PRO A 642 -0.84 8.53 -32.25
N ILE A 643 -1.50 8.16 -31.15
CA ILE A 643 -2.42 7.02 -31.11
C ILE A 643 -3.78 7.49 -31.65
N LEU A 644 -4.16 7.02 -32.83
CA LEU A 644 -5.42 7.41 -33.48
C LEU A 644 -6.62 6.71 -32.83
N ASN A 645 -6.48 5.42 -32.56
CA ASN A 645 -7.48 4.57 -31.94
C ASN A 645 -6.79 3.43 -31.20
N SER A 646 -7.37 2.99 -30.09
CA SER A 646 -6.94 1.76 -29.43
C SER A 646 -8.09 1.04 -28.75
N THR A 647 -8.04 -0.29 -28.78
CA THR A 647 -9.03 -1.17 -28.16
C THR A 647 -8.35 -2.21 -27.30
N HIS A 648 -8.92 -2.46 -26.12
CA HIS A 648 -8.43 -3.45 -25.18
C HIS A 648 -9.20 -4.75 -25.32
N HIS A 649 -8.47 -5.86 -25.35
CA HIS A 649 -9.02 -7.20 -25.47
C HIS A 649 -8.59 -8.04 -24.27
N LEU A 650 -9.55 -8.72 -23.66
CA LEU A 650 -9.31 -9.76 -22.66
C LEU A 650 -9.48 -11.09 -23.36
N LEU A 651 -8.39 -11.83 -23.53
CA LEU A 651 -8.40 -13.03 -24.36
C LEU A 651 -9.00 -14.23 -23.60
N PRO A 652 -9.51 -15.24 -24.33
CA PRO A 652 -10.14 -16.40 -23.71
C PRO A 652 -9.21 -17.10 -22.72
N SER A 653 -9.73 -17.38 -21.52
CA SER A 653 -9.02 -18.13 -20.50
C SER A 653 -10.00 -18.98 -19.68
N PRO A 654 -10.32 -20.20 -20.15
CA PRO A 654 -11.22 -21.09 -19.43
C PRO A 654 -10.77 -21.48 -18.01
N VAL A 655 -9.44 -21.59 -17.78
CA VAL A 655 -8.89 -22.13 -16.53
C VAL A 655 -7.88 -21.18 -15.90
N GLY A 656 -6.91 -20.73 -16.69
CA GLY A 656 -5.74 -19.99 -16.26
C GLY A 656 -5.97 -18.50 -16.11
N GLU A 657 -4.91 -17.74 -16.34
CA GLU A 657 -4.90 -16.28 -16.23
C GLU A 657 -5.52 -15.58 -17.46
N LEU A 658 -6.30 -14.53 -17.19
CA LEU A 658 -6.76 -13.57 -18.20
C LEU A 658 -5.60 -12.81 -18.84
N ALA A 659 -5.35 -13.10 -20.12
CA ALA A 659 -4.31 -12.46 -20.92
C ALA A 659 -4.83 -11.16 -21.58
N PRO A 660 -4.21 -9.99 -21.33
CA PRO A 660 -4.59 -8.74 -21.98
C PRO A 660 -3.88 -8.50 -23.32
N ALA A 661 -4.58 -7.87 -24.25
CA ALA A 661 -4.01 -7.30 -25.47
C ALA A 661 -4.52 -5.88 -25.76
N ILE A 662 -3.66 -5.06 -26.37
CA ILE A 662 -4.01 -3.76 -26.95
C ILE A 662 -3.88 -3.89 -28.47
N ALA A 663 -4.93 -3.51 -29.20
CA ALA A 663 -4.86 -3.25 -30.64
C ALA A 663 -4.95 -1.75 -30.86
N ALA A 664 -3.89 -1.14 -31.38
CA ALA A 664 -3.82 0.31 -31.58
C ALA A 664 -3.42 0.67 -33.01
N THR A 665 -3.97 1.75 -33.54
CA THR A 665 -3.52 2.34 -34.81
C THR A 665 -2.77 3.62 -34.52
N LEU A 666 -1.53 3.70 -34.98
CA LEU A 666 -0.63 4.84 -34.84
C LEU A 666 -0.54 5.62 -36.16
N ASP A 667 -0.38 6.94 -36.08
CA ASP A 667 -0.02 7.76 -37.24
C ASP A 667 1.51 7.87 -37.36
N VAL A 668 2.11 6.96 -38.14
CA VAL A 668 3.55 6.87 -38.31
C VAL A 668 3.93 7.55 -39.62
N TYR A 669 4.51 8.74 -39.52
CA TYR A 669 4.92 9.58 -40.67
C TYR A 669 3.77 9.85 -41.69
N GLY A 670 2.52 9.97 -41.22
CA GLY A 670 1.35 10.18 -42.07
C GLY A 670 0.70 8.90 -42.58
N SER A 671 1.19 7.73 -42.17
CA SER A 671 0.66 6.41 -42.55
C SER A 671 0.11 5.66 -41.34
N PRO A 672 -1.09 5.07 -41.43
CA PRO A 672 -1.65 4.26 -40.34
C PRO A 672 -0.88 2.95 -40.20
N VAL A 673 -0.38 2.68 -38.99
CA VAL A 673 0.31 1.43 -38.63
C VAL A 673 -0.38 0.81 -37.42
N ASP A 674 -0.73 -0.47 -37.52
CA ASP A 674 -1.37 -1.18 -36.41
C ASP A 674 -0.33 -1.84 -35.51
N VAL A 675 -0.39 -1.56 -34.21
CA VAL A 675 0.49 -2.13 -33.18
C VAL A 675 -0.34 -2.94 -32.21
N PHE A 676 0.02 -4.21 -32.08
CA PHE A 676 -0.58 -5.13 -31.13
C PHE A 676 0.37 -5.35 -29.96
N VAL A 677 -0.04 -5.02 -28.74
CA VAL A 677 0.71 -5.36 -27.52
C VAL A 677 -0.01 -6.51 -26.85
N PHE A 678 0.69 -7.62 -26.57
CA PHE A 678 0.07 -8.82 -26.00
C PHE A 678 0.90 -9.38 -24.85
N HIS A 679 0.24 -9.62 -23.72
CA HIS A 679 0.81 -10.35 -22.58
C HIS A 679 0.27 -11.78 -22.59
N SER A 680 1.12 -12.76 -22.91
CA SER A 680 0.73 -14.17 -23.02
C SER A 680 0.33 -14.75 -21.67
N GLY A 681 -0.67 -15.64 -21.67
CA GLY A 681 -0.98 -16.50 -20.53
C GLY A 681 0.16 -17.48 -20.22
N GLN A 682 0.10 -18.07 -19.03
CA GLN A 682 1.17 -18.85 -18.42
C GLN A 682 1.41 -20.22 -19.06
N GLU A 683 2.52 -20.88 -18.71
CA GLU A 683 2.95 -22.17 -19.27
C GLU A 683 2.05 -23.35 -18.82
N GLU A 684 1.43 -23.23 -17.65
CA GLU A 684 0.66 -24.26 -16.96
C GLU A 684 -0.66 -24.62 -17.66
N ASP A 685 -1.22 -23.71 -18.47
CA ASP A 685 -2.52 -23.88 -19.14
C ASP A 685 -2.39 -23.87 -20.68
N PRO A 686 -2.02 -25.00 -21.31
CA PRO A 686 -1.81 -25.06 -22.76
C PRO A 686 -3.03 -24.71 -23.61
N GLU A 687 -4.24 -25.06 -23.14
CA GLU A 687 -5.48 -24.78 -23.87
C GLU A 687 -5.80 -23.28 -23.89
N ASP A 688 -5.61 -22.59 -22.77
CA ASP A 688 -5.73 -21.14 -22.68
C ASP A 688 -4.76 -20.48 -23.66
N ARG A 689 -3.49 -20.91 -23.70
CA ARG A 689 -2.52 -20.38 -24.68
C ARG A 689 -2.90 -20.65 -26.13
N ARG A 690 -3.50 -21.81 -26.44
CA ARG A 690 -3.99 -22.12 -27.78
C ARG A 690 -5.10 -21.16 -28.18
N LEU A 691 -6.13 -21.01 -27.35
CA LEU A 691 -7.26 -20.10 -27.59
C LEU A 691 -6.81 -18.64 -27.69
N GLN A 692 -5.86 -18.22 -26.85
CA GLN A 692 -5.27 -16.89 -26.89
C GLN A 692 -4.51 -16.66 -28.20
N SER A 693 -3.74 -17.65 -28.66
CA SER A 693 -3.00 -17.55 -29.93
C SER A 693 -3.92 -17.45 -31.14
N GLU A 694 -5.00 -18.24 -31.17
CA GLU A 694 -6.01 -18.21 -32.25
C GLU A 694 -6.74 -16.86 -32.28
N TYR A 695 -7.18 -16.37 -31.11
CA TYR A 695 -7.83 -15.07 -31.01
C TYR A 695 -6.92 -13.94 -31.50
N LEU A 696 -5.63 -13.95 -31.12
CA LEU A 696 -4.69 -12.93 -31.56
C LEU A 696 -4.43 -13.00 -33.06
N ALA A 697 -4.30 -14.21 -33.62
CA ALA A 697 -4.13 -14.42 -35.05
C ALA A 697 -5.30 -13.83 -35.85
N ASP A 698 -6.53 -14.08 -35.40
CA ASP A 698 -7.75 -13.55 -36.01
C ASP A 698 -7.80 -12.02 -35.88
N LEU A 699 -7.47 -11.49 -34.71
CA LEU A 699 -7.45 -10.05 -34.44
C LEU A 699 -6.44 -9.32 -35.35
N MET A 700 -5.24 -9.87 -35.50
CA MET A 700 -4.21 -9.33 -36.39
C MET A 700 -4.59 -9.51 -37.86
N GLY A 701 -5.15 -10.66 -38.24
CA GLY A 701 -5.58 -10.96 -39.60
C GLY A 701 -6.73 -10.07 -40.10
N ALA A 702 -7.52 -9.51 -39.19
CA ALA A 702 -8.57 -8.54 -39.51
C ALA A 702 -8.02 -7.15 -39.88
N SER A 703 -6.76 -6.85 -39.58
CA SER A 703 -6.13 -5.57 -39.94
C SER A 703 -5.89 -5.48 -41.45
N THR A 704 -6.15 -4.30 -42.00
CA THR A 704 -5.80 -3.93 -43.39
C THR A 704 -4.55 -3.06 -43.47
N ASN A 705 -4.06 -2.58 -42.33
CA ASN A 705 -2.88 -1.72 -42.25
C ASN A 705 -1.62 -2.58 -42.08
N PRO A 706 -0.43 -2.04 -42.37
CA PRO A 706 0.81 -2.66 -41.95
C PRO A 706 0.83 -2.81 -40.43
N SER A 707 1.17 -4.01 -39.94
CA SER A 707 1.04 -4.35 -38.52
C SER A 707 2.30 -4.95 -37.91
N ILE A 708 2.46 -4.75 -36.59
CA ILE A 708 3.50 -5.39 -35.76
C ILE A 708 2.91 -5.96 -34.47
N LEU A 709 3.47 -7.08 -34.01
CA LEU A 709 3.19 -7.67 -32.71
C LEU A 709 4.35 -7.41 -31.74
N LEU A 710 4.03 -6.81 -30.60
CA LEU A 710 4.92 -6.58 -29.46
C LEU A 710 4.47 -7.50 -28.32
N SER A 711 5.16 -8.62 -28.14
CA SER A 711 4.77 -9.62 -27.14
C SER A 711 5.95 -10.43 -26.61
N TYR A 712 5.80 -10.91 -25.38
CA TYR A 712 6.65 -11.94 -24.78
C TYR A 712 5.87 -13.27 -24.81
N LEU A 713 6.16 -14.11 -25.79
CA LEU A 713 5.41 -15.35 -26.03
C LEU A 713 5.97 -16.50 -25.17
N VAL A 714 5.10 -17.14 -24.39
CA VAL A 714 5.45 -18.34 -23.60
C VAL A 714 5.39 -19.59 -24.50
N THR A 715 6.28 -19.62 -25.50
CA THR A 715 6.39 -20.71 -26.48
C THR A 715 7.84 -20.98 -26.85
N LYS A 716 8.12 -22.21 -27.31
CA LYS A 716 9.39 -22.54 -27.93
C LYS A 716 9.39 -22.04 -29.39
N PRO A 717 10.45 -21.38 -29.86
CA PRO A 717 10.53 -20.93 -31.25
C PRO A 717 10.29 -22.06 -32.24
N LEU A 718 9.52 -21.77 -33.30
CA LEU A 718 9.15 -22.68 -34.40
C LEU A 718 8.26 -23.88 -34.00
N GLU A 719 7.84 -23.98 -32.74
CA GLU A 719 7.02 -25.09 -32.24
C GLU A 719 5.60 -24.64 -31.87
N GLY A 720 4.60 -25.45 -32.25
CA GLY A 720 3.21 -25.27 -31.83
C GLY A 720 2.66 -23.87 -32.11
N ASN A 721 2.10 -23.24 -31.08
CA ASN A 721 1.45 -21.92 -31.15
C ASN A 721 2.38 -20.80 -31.63
N TYR A 722 3.71 -20.97 -31.64
CA TYR A 722 4.65 -19.99 -32.19
C TYR A 722 4.29 -19.61 -33.63
N ASN A 723 3.81 -20.57 -34.42
CA ASN A 723 3.42 -20.36 -35.82
C ASN A 723 1.98 -19.83 -35.98
N THR A 724 1.29 -19.55 -34.87
CA THR A 724 -0.13 -19.14 -34.86
C THR A 724 -0.31 -17.66 -34.59
N TYR A 725 0.48 -17.07 -33.69
CA TYR A 725 0.24 -15.69 -33.20
C TYR A 725 0.28 -14.60 -34.27
N VAL A 726 1.11 -14.76 -35.30
CA VAL A 726 1.26 -13.79 -36.37
C VAL A 726 0.57 -14.34 -37.61
N SER A 727 -0.42 -13.62 -38.12
CA SER A 727 -1.06 -13.98 -39.38
C SER A 727 -0.06 -13.88 -40.55
N GLU A 728 -0.33 -14.54 -41.68
CA GLU A 728 0.52 -14.48 -42.89
C GLU A 728 0.71 -13.05 -43.44
N ARG A 729 -0.01 -12.06 -42.89
CA ARG A 729 -0.10 -10.69 -43.37
C ARG A 729 0.56 -9.72 -42.37
N SER A 730 1.88 -9.77 -42.26
CA SER A 730 2.66 -8.60 -41.82
C SER A 730 2.99 -7.75 -43.05
N GLY A 731 2.83 -6.42 -42.95
CA GLY A 731 3.04 -5.50 -44.07
C GLY A 731 4.22 -4.55 -43.88
N LEU A 732 4.96 -4.69 -42.77
CA LEU A 732 6.04 -3.79 -42.36
C LEU A 732 7.40 -4.44 -42.59
N ARG A 733 8.26 -3.73 -43.32
CA ARG A 733 9.62 -4.18 -43.58
C ARG A 733 10.50 -4.00 -42.34
N ARG A 734 10.83 -5.10 -41.67
CA ARG A 734 11.83 -5.14 -40.59
C ARG A 734 13.23 -4.93 -41.17
N SER A 735 13.92 -3.89 -40.74
CA SER A 735 15.29 -3.57 -41.17
C SER A 735 16.35 -4.00 -40.16
N ALA A 736 16.01 -4.07 -38.87
CA ALA A 736 16.94 -4.52 -37.84
C ALA A 736 16.24 -5.17 -36.65
N TYR A 737 16.96 -6.00 -35.89
CA TYR A 737 16.50 -6.60 -34.63
C TYR A 737 17.66 -6.78 -33.65
N ALA A 738 17.43 -6.50 -32.36
CA ALA A 738 18.40 -6.71 -31.30
C ALA A 738 17.73 -7.18 -30.00
N ARG A 739 18.52 -7.87 -29.17
CA ARG A 739 18.14 -8.32 -27.82
C ARG A 739 19.11 -7.72 -26.81
N VAL A 740 18.59 -7.00 -25.84
CA VAL A 740 19.40 -6.23 -24.87
C VAL A 740 19.27 -6.85 -23.50
N SER A 741 20.40 -7.06 -22.83
CA SER A 741 20.46 -7.85 -21.60
C SER A 741 19.63 -7.21 -20.50
N ARG A 742 19.10 -8.08 -19.64
CA ARG A 742 18.29 -7.73 -18.47
C ARG A 742 19.00 -6.85 -17.43
N SER A 743 20.33 -6.92 -17.38
CA SER A 743 21.18 -6.27 -16.37
C SER A 743 20.65 -6.55 -14.94
N THR A 744 20.68 -5.55 -14.06
CA THR A 744 20.07 -5.58 -12.73
C THR A 744 18.72 -4.86 -12.68
N ILE A 745 18.11 -4.48 -13.82
CA ILE A 745 16.79 -3.79 -13.83
C ILE A 745 15.65 -4.78 -13.72
N THR A 746 15.67 -5.87 -14.49
CA THR A 746 14.65 -6.92 -14.42
C THR A 746 15.32 -8.27 -14.61
N ASP A 747 14.58 -9.35 -14.44
CA ASP A 747 15.00 -10.69 -14.82
C ASP A 747 14.78 -10.99 -16.31
N THR A 748 14.06 -10.12 -17.03
CA THR A 748 13.78 -10.20 -18.46
C THR A 748 14.61 -9.24 -19.30
N GLU A 749 14.84 -9.63 -20.56
CA GLU A 749 15.51 -8.81 -21.57
C GLU A 749 14.55 -7.84 -22.27
N ILE A 750 15.13 -6.86 -22.95
CA ILE A 750 14.40 -6.00 -23.90
C ILE A 750 14.62 -6.56 -25.30
N GLN A 751 13.53 -6.71 -26.06
CA GLN A 751 13.61 -7.01 -27.49
C GLN A 751 13.21 -5.78 -28.29
N VAL A 752 14.03 -5.42 -29.28
CA VAL A 752 13.83 -4.23 -30.10
C VAL A 752 13.97 -4.56 -31.59
N GLY A 753 13.09 -3.97 -32.41
CA GLY A 753 13.13 -4.05 -33.86
C GLY A 753 13.06 -2.66 -34.48
N LYS A 754 13.70 -2.46 -35.64
CA LYS A 754 13.52 -1.27 -36.46
C LYS A 754 12.71 -1.61 -37.70
N PHE A 755 11.78 -0.74 -38.05
CA PHE A 755 10.81 -0.94 -39.13
C PHE A 755 10.79 0.26 -40.06
N LEU A 756 10.90 -0.02 -41.37
CA LEU A 756 10.79 0.97 -42.43
C LEU A 756 9.32 1.15 -42.83
N VAL A 757 8.90 2.40 -42.96
CA VAL A 757 7.53 2.76 -43.34
C VAL A 757 7.50 3.21 -44.80
N GLY A 758 6.52 2.73 -45.56
CA GLY A 758 6.35 3.08 -46.97
C GLY A 758 7.06 2.15 -47.96
N GLU A 759 7.85 1.18 -47.47
CA GLU A 759 8.42 0.11 -48.30
C GLU A 759 7.69 -1.22 -48.01
N PRO A 760 7.24 -1.95 -49.06
CA PRO A 760 6.56 -3.23 -48.85
C PRO A 760 7.51 -4.26 -48.26
N GLU A 761 6.96 -5.18 -47.45
CA GLU A 761 7.69 -6.35 -46.99
C GLU A 761 8.03 -7.27 -48.19
N GLY A 762 9.20 -7.92 -48.15
CA GLY A 762 9.64 -8.80 -49.23
C GLY A 762 8.70 -10.00 -49.44
N GLU A 763 8.48 -10.40 -50.70
CA GLU A 763 7.49 -11.43 -51.07
C GLU A 763 7.82 -12.86 -50.59
N SER A 764 9.06 -13.14 -50.17
CA SER A 764 9.47 -14.46 -49.64
C SER A 764 10.23 -14.35 -48.32
N ASP A 765 10.16 -15.40 -47.51
CA ASP A 765 10.88 -15.46 -46.23
C ASP A 765 12.39 -15.37 -46.40
N GLU A 766 12.94 -15.87 -47.51
CA GLU A 766 14.37 -15.71 -47.84
C GLU A 766 14.75 -14.25 -48.04
N VAL A 767 13.88 -13.46 -48.69
CA VAL A 767 14.11 -12.02 -48.90
C VAL A 767 13.95 -11.27 -47.57
N ARG A 768 12.89 -11.55 -46.82
CA ARG A 768 12.60 -10.91 -45.52
C ARG A 768 13.67 -11.16 -44.46
N ASN A 769 14.28 -12.34 -44.47
CA ASN A 769 15.30 -12.74 -43.51
C ASN A 769 16.73 -12.63 -44.05
N ARG A 770 16.92 -12.05 -45.24
CA ARG A 770 18.25 -11.85 -45.82
C ARG A 770 19.06 -10.88 -44.97
N ARG A 771 20.14 -11.38 -44.36
CA ARG A 771 21.02 -10.56 -43.53
C ARG A 771 21.98 -9.72 -44.38
N ILE A 772 22.24 -8.51 -43.91
CA ILE A 772 23.27 -7.62 -44.45
C ILE A 772 24.26 -7.24 -43.35
N GLU A 773 25.51 -7.01 -43.74
CA GLU A 773 26.54 -6.53 -42.81
C GLU A 773 26.26 -5.09 -42.39
N GLU A 774 26.52 -4.77 -41.12
CA GLU A 774 26.29 -3.44 -40.56
C GLU A 774 27.00 -2.32 -41.34
N GLY A 775 28.19 -2.60 -41.90
CA GLY A 775 28.94 -1.66 -42.73
C GLY A 775 28.16 -1.16 -43.96
N ASN A 776 27.18 -1.93 -44.43
CA ASN A 776 26.33 -1.60 -45.57
C ASN A 776 25.00 -0.91 -45.15
N VAL A 777 24.76 -0.74 -43.85
CA VAL A 777 23.56 -0.08 -43.31
C VAL A 777 23.87 1.40 -43.10
N GLU A 778 22.99 2.29 -43.50
CA GLU A 778 23.13 3.74 -43.23
C GLU A 778 23.15 4.00 -41.72
N VAL A 779 23.97 4.96 -41.27
CA VAL A 779 24.20 5.21 -39.83
C VAL A 779 22.90 5.49 -39.08
N GLY A 780 21.98 6.28 -39.65
CA GLY A 780 20.66 6.58 -39.04
C GLY A 780 19.73 5.36 -38.91
N LYS A 781 20.03 4.25 -39.60
CA LYS A 781 19.29 2.98 -39.53
C LYS A 781 19.94 1.95 -38.61
N ARG A 782 21.13 2.25 -38.07
CA ARG A 782 21.85 1.37 -37.14
C ARG A 782 21.29 1.50 -35.73
N PHE A 783 21.48 0.45 -34.94
CA PHE A 783 21.25 0.55 -33.50
C PHE A 783 22.43 1.23 -32.79
N PRO A 784 22.21 1.85 -31.62
CA PRO A 784 23.25 2.57 -30.88
C PRO A 784 24.48 1.71 -30.54
N GLU A 785 25.67 2.20 -30.85
CA GLU A 785 26.93 1.47 -30.58
C GLU A 785 27.21 1.25 -29.08
N LEU A 786 26.60 2.08 -28.23
CA LEU A 786 26.72 2.10 -26.77
C LEU A 786 26.51 0.72 -26.09
N PHE A 787 25.68 -0.14 -26.67
CA PHE A 787 25.35 -1.46 -26.11
C PHE A 787 26.27 -2.58 -26.61
N LYS A 788 27.27 -2.30 -27.45
CA LYS A 788 28.28 -3.29 -27.87
C LYS A 788 29.30 -3.55 -26.74
N GLY A 789 29.94 -4.72 -26.77
CA GLY A 789 30.98 -5.09 -25.79
C GLY A 789 30.42 -5.19 -24.36
N ASP A 790 31.02 -4.46 -23.43
CA ASP A 790 30.55 -4.42 -22.03
C ASP A 790 29.22 -3.66 -21.87
N GLY A 791 28.83 -2.87 -22.88
CA GLY A 791 27.60 -2.11 -22.92
C GLY A 791 27.58 -0.90 -21.98
N VAL A 792 26.38 -0.49 -21.57
CA VAL A 792 26.13 0.66 -20.70
C VAL A 792 25.29 0.26 -19.49
N ARG A 793 25.73 0.61 -18.28
CA ARG A 793 25.02 0.28 -17.02
C ARG A 793 24.61 -1.20 -16.91
N GLY A 794 25.45 -2.10 -17.43
CA GLY A 794 25.23 -3.55 -17.46
C GLY A 794 24.25 -4.05 -18.54
N HIS A 795 23.69 -3.15 -19.35
CA HIS A 795 22.91 -3.48 -20.53
C HIS A 795 23.82 -3.56 -21.76
N ARG A 796 23.79 -4.69 -22.46
CA ARG A 796 24.52 -4.92 -23.70
C ARG A 796 23.68 -5.73 -24.67
N TYR A 797 24.04 -5.70 -25.95
CA TYR A 797 23.54 -6.70 -26.89
C TYR A 797 23.95 -8.08 -26.41
N HIS A 798 22.97 -8.97 -26.30
CA HIS A 798 23.19 -10.33 -25.86
C HIS A 798 22.40 -11.30 -26.72
N VAL A 799 22.71 -12.60 -26.61
CA VAL A 799 22.29 -13.68 -27.52
C VAL A 799 22.99 -13.64 -28.87
N PHE A 800 23.18 -12.47 -29.48
CA PHE A 800 23.88 -12.33 -30.75
C PHE A 800 25.16 -11.50 -30.67
N ASP A 801 25.48 -10.91 -29.51
CA ASP A 801 26.57 -9.95 -29.23
C ASP A 801 26.57 -8.67 -30.08
N GLU A 802 25.81 -8.63 -31.17
CA GLU A 802 25.57 -7.50 -32.07
C GLU A 802 24.12 -7.49 -32.61
N PRO A 803 23.61 -6.33 -33.06
CA PRO A 803 22.33 -6.25 -33.76
C PRO A 803 22.34 -7.01 -35.10
N ARG A 804 21.18 -7.52 -35.50
CA ARG A 804 20.99 -8.13 -36.83
C ARG A 804 20.32 -7.14 -37.77
N TYR A 805 20.85 -6.99 -38.97
CA TYR A 805 20.32 -6.13 -40.03
C TYR A 805 19.81 -6.93 -41.23
N TYR A 806 18.74 -6.44 -41.85
CA TYR A 806 18.04 -7.09 -42.96
C TYR A 806 17.91 -6.12 -44.14
N GLY A 807 18.14 -6.64 -45.35
CA GLY A 807 18.34 -5.85 -46.58
C GLY A 807 17.28 -6.00 -47.64
#